data_AF-S9V179-F1
#
_entry.id   AF-S9V179-F1
#
_cell.length_a   1.000
_cell.length_b   1.000
_cell.length_c   1.000
_cell.angle_alpha   90.00
_cell.angle_beta   90.00
_cell.angle_gamma   90.00
#
_symmetry.space_group_name_H-M   'P 1'
#
loop_
_entity.id
_entity.type
_entity.pdbx_description
1 polymer ?
#
loop_
_entity_poly.entity_id
_entity_poly.type
_entity_poly.pdbx_seq_one_letter_code
_entity_poly.pdbx_strand_id
1 'polypeptide(L)'
;MPAVTISPNGTLAASSTFVELFRPKPPCTLDYVMEDTKENQWKAQEPTHLSFSSFPSAVKQGVAKHAAGDHVAMSYTNTGNFFSVALVRCDTWSIQWVVSHTDCLFHSQIQQLVVPNADVVCGIYQNEKCHGLFLASRYDIATVSKKENRVDRSYIASPRNLVCTFDTKDIVTVAAGSSDKLLVLLDKGTVFIVDIGADALRSTEAITVGGKILTNKLKNVTRTSKIIVSQVEEFTHVVVFSPDHTGFELITVKTSTLNDDTCAAFYTTVETAKAVATMEMAGPYHAIATYRDPAIQFFTLVPGEAGTDVTPLGVLPLPYTPVATAYSASEQSHRLVCLPPTPSTTVERPGSLVNHLVSAVLPFSEGPYSGEMLKRAQWAPLPNTFKSYSVSDNQQGEEASLSELMRGDLLQLQNAGSNDGTWVPFQMFYVLASTKDAAVNTALFSVKAAPSVHARLAKQWHNATTGLYTLLTCEGGSSRVRLTPWNPRHLRRALRLMSSEQLAHAFHAVAECLRATSLAGETAVYYKDASTAALGIALHIITLSNQIGVAVDPSDVETVAALLRASRAAGHEVTRYTGRMELLLEACLQRRSMQRLLERHMQTGAVADEQLASLQGDFFGIPADLQVERTLLTRFVADSWAQSLDAEAEEHRRTAASAAAYLQQVASLTAAPVLCSWEEKGKRPCADRLLNEFESTLVHLHQ
;
A
#
# COMPACT_ATOMS: atom_id res chain seq x y z
N MET A 1 0.08 17.48 14.81
CA MET A 1 0.88 16.95 13.69
C MET A 1 0.35 15.58 13.32
N PRO A 2 0.40 15.16 12.04
CA PRO A 2 0.10 13.78 11.66
C PRO A 2 0.95 12.80 12.48
N ALA A 3 0.38 11.67 12.88
CA ALA A 3 1.12 10.66 13.61
C ALA A 3 2.18 10.03 12.68
N VAL A 4 3.46 10.30 12.98
CA VAL A 4 4.59 9.57 12.38
C VAL A 4 4.96 8.46 13.35
N THR A 5 5.11 7.25 12.83
CA THR A 5 5.52 6.08 13.61
C THR A 5 6.60 5.32 12.85
N ILE A 6 7.52 4.71 13.57
CA ILE A 6 8.56 3.86 12.98
C ILE A 6 8.42 2.48 13.57
N SER A 7 8.41 1.48 12.70
CA SER A 7 8.37 0.07 13.08
C SER A 7 9.73 -0.40 13.61
N PRO A 8 9.76 -1.49 14.40
CA PRO A 8 11.01 -2.08 14.90
C PRO A 8 12.03 -2.47 13.83
N ASN A 9 11.59 -2.71 12.59
CA ASN A 9 12.47 -3.08 11.46
C ASN A 9 12.80 -1.90 10.53
N GLY A 10 12.42 -0.66 10.89
CA GLY A 10 12.81 0.56 10.19
C GLY A 10 11.87 1.07 9.09
N THR A 11 10.67 0.50 8.93
CA THR A 11 9.63 1.11 8.12
C THR A 11 9.02 2.32 8.86
N LEU A 12 9.16 3.52 8.30
CA LEU A 12 8.48 4.73 8.74
C LEU A 12 7.11 4.81 8.08
N ALA A 13 6.08 5.10 8.87
CA ALA A 13 4.73 5.43 8.41
C ALA A 13 4.38 6.86 8.80
N ALA A 14 3.90 7.63 7.82
CA ALA A 14 3.25 8.91 8.04
C ALA A 14 1.87 8.86 7.37
N SER A 15 0.83 8.69 8.20
CA SER A 15 -0.53 8.40 7.73
C SER A 15 -0.55 7.12 6.85
N SER A 16 -0.99 7.21 5.59
CA SER A 16 -1.04 6.12 4.61
C SER A 16 0.26 5.91 3.82
N THR A 17 1.28 6.76 3.98
CA THR A 17 2.55 6.67 3.24
C THR A 17 3.64 6.00 4.07
N PHE A 18 4.32 5.03 3.47
CA PHE A 18 5.34 4.20 4.07
C PHE A 18 6.67 4.31 3.32
N VAL A 19 7.75 4.48 4.08
CA VAL A 19 9.13 4.58 3.57
C VAL A 19 10.07 3.76 4.43
N GLU A 20 11.02 3.07 3.82
CA GLU A 20 11.98 2.24 4.55
C GLU A 20 13.27 3.01 4.83
N LEU A 21 13.65 3.07 6.12
CA LEU A 21 14.78 3.85 6.62
C LEU A 21 16.09 3.05 6.66
N PHE A 22 16.01 1.74 6.88
CA PHE A 22 17.18 0.86 7.07
C PHE A 22 17.40 -0.09 5.88
N ARG A 23 16.49 -0.11 4.91
CA ARG A 23 16.53 -1.05 3.79
C ARG A 23 16.18 -0.34 2.47
N PRO A 24 16.82 -0.71 1.35
CA PRO A 24 16.49 -0.20 0.02
C PRO A 24 15.23 -0.90 -0.50
N LYS A 25 14.07 -0.51 0.03
CA LYS A 25 12.76 -1.02 -0.41
C LYS A 25 11.93 0.11 -1.02
N PRO A 26 11.08 -0.21 -2.01
CA PRO A 26 10.24 0.79 -2.63
C PRO A 26 9.22 1.35 -1.62
N PRO A 27 9.00 2.68 -1.63
CA PRO A 27 7.97 3.30 -0.82
C PRO A 27 6.58 2.88 -1.31
N CYS A 28 5.59 3.05 -0.45
CA CYS A 28 4.20 2.71 -0.75
C CYS A 28 3.26 3.70 -0.08
N THR A 29 2.24 4.18 -0.79
CA THR A 29 1.08 4.83 -0.20
C THR A 29 -0.13 3.92 -0.37
N LEU A 30 -0.83 3.62 0.71
CA LEU A 30 -2.02 2.75 0.71
C LEU A 30 -3.20 3.51 1.30
N ASP A 31 -4.07 3.99 0.42
CA ASP A 31 -5.27 4.75 0.78
C ASP A 31 -6.50 3.86 0.64
N TYR A 32 -7.38 3.87 1.65
CA TYR A 32 -8.75 3.42 1.45
C TYR A 32 -9.48 4.51 0.68
N VAL A 33 -10.28 4.18 -0.32
CA VAL A 33 -10.96 5.19 -1.15
C VAL A 33 -12.46 4.98 -1.14
N MET A 34 -13.19 6.08 -1.10
CA MET A 34 -14.63 6.13 -1.19
C MET A 34 -15.07 6.93 -2.40
N GLU A 35 -16.27 6.64 -2.88
CA GLU A 35 -16.88 7.49 -3.88
C GLU A 35 -17.41 8.78 -3.24
N ASP A 36 -16.94 9.92 -3.73
CA ASP A 36 -17.54 11.21 -3.46
C ASP A 36 -18.69 11.43 -4.46
N THR A 37 -19.91 11.22 -3.98
CA THR A 37 -21.13 11.35 -4.78
C THR A 37 -21.41 12.78 -5.26
N LYS A 38 -20.76 13.79 -4.66
CA LYS A 38 -20.96 15.20 -5.06
C LYS A 38 -20.00 15.61 -6.17
N GLU A 39 -18.75 15.18 -6.09
CA GLU A 39 -17.70 15.55 -7.04
C GLU A 39 -17.48 14.49 -8.13
N ASN A 40 -18.19 13.35 -8.04
CA ASN A 40 -17.96 12.17 -8.88
C ASN A 40 -16.48 11.75 -8.86
N GLN A 41 -15.85 11.82 -7.67
CA GLN A 41 -14.41 11.56 -7.47
C GLN A 41 -14.10 10.47 -6.45
N TRP A 42 -12.94 9.81 -6.61
CA TRP A 42 -12.43 8.91 -5.58
C TRP A 42 -11.80 9.76 -4.49
N LYS A 43 -12.39 9.73 -3.30
CA LYS A 43 -11.86 10.40 -2.13
C LYS A 43 -11.03 9.44 -1.31
N ALA A 44 -9.72 9.71 -1.26
CA ALA A 44 -8.83 9.01 -0.34
C ALA A 44 -9.21 9.33 1.10
N GLN A 45 -9.33 8.27 1.90
CA GLN A 45 -9.50 8.31 3.33
C GLN A 45 -8.25 7.73 3.98
N GLU A 46 -7.63 8.57 4.79
CA GLU A 46 -6.46 8.21 5.56
C GLU A 46 -6.82 7.29 6.74
N PRO A 47 -5.89 6.42 7.17
CA PRO A 47 -6.08 5.63 8.37
C PRO A 47 -6.15 6.54 9.61
N THR A 48 -7.11 6.29 10.49
CA THR A 48 -7.27 7.07 11.74
C THR A 48 -6.24 6.68 12.78
N HIS A 49 -5.94 5.39 12.89
CA HIS A 49 -4.87 4.86 13.73
C HIS A 49 -4.06 3.84 12.96
N LEU A 50 -2.76 3.78 13.30
CA LEU A 50 -1.78 2.88 12.73
C LEU A 50 -0.94 2.26 13.84
N SER A 51 -0.64 0.97 13.74
CA SER A 51 0.22 0.27 14.69
C SER A 51 0.99 -0.87 14.00
N PHE A 52 2.30 -0.92 14.22
CA PHE A 52 3.15 -1.97 13.70
C PHE A 52 3.21 -3.17 14.65
N SER A 53 3.45 -4.37 14.09
CA SER A 53 3.66 -5.58 14.89
C SER A 53 4.86 -5.42 15.82
N SER A 54 4.64 -5.47 17.12
CA SER A 54 5.67 -5.18 18.14
C SER A 54 6.63 -6.34 18.35
N PHE A 55 6.14 -7.59 18.24
CA PHE A 55 6.91 -8.81 18.46
C PHE A 55 6.81 -9.78 17.28
N PRO A 56 7.79 -10.70 17.12
CA PRO A 56 7.69 -11.77 16.15
C PRO A 56 6.49 -12.68 16.41
N SER A 57 5.91 -13.26 15.35
CA SER A 57 4.84 -14.26 15.49
C SER A 57 5.37 -15.61 15.98
N ALA A 58 4.56 -16.30 16.79
CA ALA A 58 4.85 -17.64 17.28
C ALA A 58 4.69 -18.71 16.17
N VAL A 59 5.59 -19.68 16.15
CA VAL A 59 5.74 -20.70 15.09
C VAL A 59 4.49 -21.58 14.96
N LYS A 60 3.99 -21.75 13.73
CA LYS A 60 3.44 -23.04 13.29
C LYS A 60 4.56 -23.82 12.59
N GLN A 61 4.76 -25.09 12.96
CA GLN A 61 5.80 -25.97 12.41
C GLN A 61 5.85 -25.84 10.87
N GLY A 62 6.96 -25.33 10.33
CA GLY A 62 7.24 -25.31 8.88
C GLY A 62 6.96 -24.01 8.12
N VAL A 63 6.47 -22.93 8.75
CA VAL A 63 6.31 -21.61 8.08
C VAL A 63 7.30 -20.60 8.68
N ALA A 64 7.92 -19.77 7.82
CA ALA A 64 8.88 -18.76 8.22
C ALA A 64 8.31 -17.83 9.31
N LYS A 65 9.12 -17.55 10.34
CA LYS A 65 8.78 -16.58 11.40
C LYS A 65 8.62 -15.19 10.79
N HIS A 66 7.49 -14.53 11.04
CA HIS A 66 7.35 -13.10 10.77
C HIS A 66 8.07 -12.32 11.86
N ALA A 67 8.93 -11.37 11.48
CA ALA A 67 9.65 -10.53 12.42
C ALA A 67 8.76 -9.39 12.94
N ALA A 68 9.19 -8.75 14.03
CA ALA A 68 8.60 -7.48 14.46
C ALA A 68 8.74 -6.43 13.35
N GLY A 69 7.76 -5.55 13.23
CA GLY A 69 7.64 -4.54 12.17
C GLY A 69 7.25 -5.06 10.78
N ASP A 70 7.12 -6.37 10.56
CA ASP A 70 6.75 -6.90 9.23
C ASP A 70 5.28 -6.66 8.86
N HIS A 71 4.44 -6.28 9.82
CA HIS A 71 3.02 -6.02 9.62
C HIS A 71 2.59 -4.70 10.24
N VAL A 72 1.56 -4.10 9.65
CA VAL A 72 0.93 -2.87 10.12
C VAL A 72 -0.59 -3.03 10.11
N ALA A 73 -1.24 -2.66 11.21
CA ALA A 73 -2.69 -2.53 11.28
C ALA A 73 -3.09 -1.07 11.02
N MET A 74 -4.11 -0.88 10.19
CA MET A 74 -4.67 0.41 9.84
C MET A 74 -6.17 0.40 10.11
N SER A 75 -6.66 1.35 10.91
CA SER A 75 -8.11 1.52 11.15
C SER A 75 -8.68 2.65 10.31
N TYR A 76 -9.95 2.50 9.95
CA TYR A 76 -10.71 3.51 9.20
C TYR A 76 -12.04 3.77 9.90
N THR A 77 -12.42 5.04 10.04
CA THR A 77 -13.61 5.49 10.81
C THR A 77 -14.94 5.37 10.07
N ASN A 78 -15.02 4.60 8.99
CA ASN A 78 -16.19 4.61 8.10
C ASN A 78 -17.27 3.57 8.46
N THR A 79 -18.54 4.00 8.48
CA THR A 79 -19.75 3.17 8.69
C THR A 79 -20.16 2.35 7.47
N GLY A 80 -19.60 2.61 6.28
CA GLY A 80 -19.96 1.90 5.03
C GLY A 80 -19.12 0.65 4.71
N ASN A 81 -18.11 0.33 5.50
CA ASN A 81 -17.23 -0.82 5.27
C ASN A 81 -17.67 -2.05 6.06
N PHE A 82 -17.40 -3.23 5.50
CA PHE A 82 -17.55 -4.50 6.20
C PHE A 82 -16.42 -4.79 7.20
N PHE A 83 -15.39 -3.93 7.26
CA PHE A 83 -14.22 -4.09 8.12
C PHE A 83 -13.85 -2.76 8.81
N SER A 84 -13.28 -2.85 10.01
CA SER A 84 -12.80 -1.71 10.80
C SER A 84 -11.28 -1.55 10.77
N VAL A 85 -10.55 -2.67 10.64
CA VAL A 85 -9.09 -2.69 10.66
C VAL A 85 -8.57 -3.59 9.55
N ALA A 86 -7.60 -3.13 8.77
CA ALA A 86 -6.87 -3.93 7.80
C ALA A 86 -5.46 -4.22 8.33
N LEU A 87 -5.06 -5.51 8.33
CA LEU A 87 -3.69 -5.89 8.60
C LEU A 87 -2.92 -6.09 7.29
N VAL A 88 -1.87 -5.30 7.10
CA VAL A 88 -1.04 -5.27 5.89
C VAL A 88 0.36 -5.75 6.19
N ARG A 89 0.92 -6.55 5.29
CA ARG A 89 2.30 -7.03 5.36
C ARG A 89 3.24 -6.04 4.67
N CYS A 90 4.21 -5.46 5.39
CA CYS A 90 5.02 -4.33 4.95
C CYS A 90 6.02 -4.64 3.82
N ASP A 91 6.43 -5.90 3.63
CA ASP A 91 7.36 -6.26 2.54
C ASP A 91 6.69 -6.31 1.15
N THR A 92 5.38 -6.44 1.14
CA THR A 92 4.57 -6.68 -0.07
C THR A 92 3.43 -5.70 -0.19
N TRP A 93 3.07 -4.99 0.88
CA TRP A 93 1.92 -4.09 1.01
C TRP A 93 0.57 -4.77 0.80
N SER A 94 0.52 -6.09 0.98
CA SER A 94 -0.68 -6.88 0.78
C SER A 94 -1.50 -7.00 2.07
N ILE A 95 -2.82 -6.84 1.94
CA ILE A 95 -3.76 -7.11 3.03
C ILE A 95 -3.74 -8.63 3.30
N GLN A 96 -3.37 -9.02 4.52
CA GLN A 96 -3.32 -10.42 4.94
C GLN A 96 -4.67 -10.92 5.44
N TRP A 97 -5.33 -10.09 6.24
CA TRP A 97 -6.65 -10.30 6.82
C TRP A 97 -7.20 -8.98 7.35
N VAL A 98 -8.50 -8.94 7.64
CA VAL A 98 -9.18 -7.76 8.17
C VAL A 98 -10.04 -8.11 9.38
N VAL A 99 -10.26 -7.14 10.26
CA VAL A 99 -11.20 -7.22 11.39
C VAL A 99 -12.55 -6.71 10.92
N SER A 100 -13.61 -7.52 11.03
CA SER A 100 -14.95 -7.11 10.62
C SER A 100 -15.47 -5.95 11.46
N HIS A 101 -16.34 -5.15 10.85
CA HIS A 101 -17.07 -4.09 11.52
C HIS A 101 -18.37 -4.67 12.10
N THR A 102 -18.23 -5.61 13.04
CA THR A 102 -19.33 -6.32 13.70
C THR A 102 -19.18 -6.32 15.21
N ASP A 103 -20.17 -6.84 15.92
CA ASP A 103 -20.11 -7.14 17.35
C ASP A 103 -19.75 -5.91 18.19
N CYS A 104 -18.66 -5.97 18.98
CA CYS A 104 -18.22 -4.87 19.84
C CYS A 104 -17.73 -3.65 19.07
N LEU A 105 -17.35 -3.81 17.79
CA LEU A 105 -16.86 -2.71 16.97
C LEU A 105 -17.96 -1.99 16.17
N PHE A 106 -19.17 -2.55 16.12
CA PHE A 106 -20.29 -1.96 15.39
C PHE A 106 -20.68 -0.60 15.98
N HIS A 107 -20.71 0.45 15.14
CA HIS A 107 -20.94 1.85 15.55
C HIS A 107 -19.98 2.35 16.65
N SER A 108 -18.77 1.80 16.70
CA SER A 108 -17.73 2.24 17.63
C SER A 108 -16.63 3.01 16.89
N GLN A 109 -15.96 3.90 17.60
CA GLN A 109 -14.71 4.50 17.19
C GLN A 109 -13.56 3.79 17.89
N ILE A 110 -12.62 3.28 17.11
CA ILE A 110 -11.33 2.81 17.64
C ILE A 110 -10.55 4.04 18.10
N GLN A 111 -10.09 4.02 19.36
CA GLN A 111 -9.29 5.10 19.97
C GLN A 111 -7.79 4.81 19.92
N GLN A 112 -7.43 3.53 19.96
CA GLN A 112 -6.04 3.08 19.89
C GLN A 112 -5.96 1.69 19.27
N LEU A 113 -4.93 1.45 18.47
CA LEU A 113 -4.58 0.14 17.93
C LEU A 113 -3.25 -0.36 18.48
N VAL A 114 -3.18 -1.66 18.74
CA VAL A 114 -1.97 -2.38 19.11
C VAL A 114 -1.91 -3.70 18.35
N VAL A 115 -0.74 -3.99 17.76
CA VAL A 115 -0.47 -5.25 17.07
C VAL A 115 0.64 -5.97 17.83
N PRO A 116 0.31 -6.91 18.74
CA PRO A 116 1.33 -7.69 19.44
C PRO A 116 2.19 -8.49 18.46
N ASN A 117 1.55 -9.13 17.47
CA ASN A 117 2.20 -9.90 16.42
C ASN A 117 1.34 -9.95 15.13
N ALA A 118 1.84 -10.58 14.07
CA ALA A 118 1.17 -10.66 12.77
C ALA A 118 -0.22 -11.34 12.74
N ASP A 119 -0.58 -12.09 13.78
CA ASP A 119 -1.80 -12.88 13.87
C ASP A 119 -2.81 -12.30 14.89
N VAL A 120 -2.47 -11.19 15.56
CA VAL A 120 -3.29 -10.59 16.62
C VAL A 120 -3.35 -9.08 16.46
N VAL A 121 -4.57 -8.55 16.49
CA VAL A 121 -4.87 -7.11 16.55
C VAL A 121 -5.74 -6.86 17.77
N CYS A 122 -5.42 -5.84 18.55
CA CYS A 122 -6.22 -5.43 19.69
C CYS A 122 -6.24 -3.91 19.79
N GLY A 123 -7.08 -3.38 20.66
CA GLY A 123 -7.16 -1.95 20.83
C GLY A 123 -8.24 -1.52 21.79
N ILE A 124 -8.32 -0.20 21.97
CA ILE A 124 -9.37 0.46 22.73
C ILE A 124 -10.43 0.93 21.75
N TYR A 125 -11.69 0.63 22.04
CA TYR A 125 -12.83 1.16 21.30
C TYR A 125 -13.75 1.95 22.23
N GLN A 126 -14.46 2.91 21.65
CA GLN A 126 -15.45 3.72 22.34
C GLN A 126 -16.69 3.89 21.47
N ASN A 127 -17.85 3.65 22.05
CA ASN A 127 -19.14 4.07 21.51
C ASN A 127 -19.89 4.90 22.56
N GLU A 128 -21.11 5.36 22.26
CA GLU A 128 -21.89 6.21 23.18
C GLU A 128 -22.16 5.58 24.55
N LYS A 129 -22.12 4.24 24.65
CA LYS A 129 -22.52 3.48 25.84
C LYS A 129 -21.35 2.74 26.51
N CYS A 130 -20.30 2.43 25.76
CA CYS A 130 -19.26 1.49 26.12
C CYS A 130 -17.88 2.02 25.73
N HIS A 131 -16.94 1.93 26.67
CA HIS A 131 -15.51 2.03 26.44
C HIS A 131 -14.91 0.69 26.83
N GLY A 132 -14.11 0.08 25.96
CA GLY A 132 -13.67 -1.30 26.15
C GLY A 132 -12.43 -1.69 25.36
N LEU A 133 -11.98 -2.91 25.60
CA LEU A 133 -10.87 -3.53 24.87
C LEU A 133 -11.42 -4.56 23.90
N PHE A 134 -10.95 -4.52 22.67
CA PHE A 134 -11.24 -5.55 21.69
C PHE A 134 -9.98 -6.34 21.35
N LEU A 135 -10.21 -7.58 20.93
CA LEU A 135 -9.22 -8.48 20.39
C LEU A 135 -9.78 -9.12 19.12
N ALA A 136 -8.97 -9.19 18.08
CA ALA A 136 -9.26 -9.97 16.89
C ALA A 136 -8.01 -10.79 16.54
N SER A 137 -8.22 -12.06 16.19
CA SER A 137 -7.13 -12.93 15.79
C SER A 137 -7.35 -13.49 14.40
N ARG A 138 -6.24 -13.73 13.69
CA ARG A 138 -6.25 -14.53 12.47
C ARG A 138 -6.84 -15.94 12.69
N TYR A 139 -6.80 -16.46 13.91
CA TYR A 139 -7.42 -17.74 14.25
C TYR A 139 -8.96 -17.69 14.25
N ASP A 140 -9.57 -16.51 14.28
CA ASP A 140 -11.03 -16.31 14.18
C ASP A 140 -11.54 -16.32 12.73
N ILE A 141 -10.62 -16.41 11.77
CA ILE A 141 -10.98 -16.51 10.36
C ILE A 141 -11.53 -17.90 10.10
N ALA A 142 -12.77 -17.96 9.59
CA ALA A 142 -13.46 -19.22 9.31
C ALA A 142 -12.59 -20.19 8.48
N THR A 143 -12.47 -21.42 8.96
CA THR A 143 -11.77 -22.48 8.25
C THR A 143 -12.69 -23.08 7.19
N VAL A 144 -12.48 -22.67 5.93
CA VAL A 144 -13.21 -23.18 4.77
C VAL A 144 -12.47 -24.35 4.10
N SER A 145 -13.21 -25.19 3.36
CA SER A 145 -12.60 -26.31 2.63
C SER A 145 -11.58 -25.82 1.58
N LYS A 146 -10.60 -26.66 1.18
CA LYS A 146 -9.63 -26.26 0.12
C LYS A 146 -10.31 -25.88 -1.20
N LYS A 147 -11.47 -26.47 -1.51
CA LYS A 147 -12.24 -26.18 -2.72
C LYS A 147 -12.87 -24.79 -2.64
N GLU A 148 -13.51 -24.51 -1.52
CA GLU A 148 -14.14 -23.23 -1.22
C GLU A 148 -13.11 -22.10 -1.17
N ASN A 149 -11.99 -22.32 -0.48
CA ASN A 149 -10.88 -21.35 -0.37
C ASN A 149 -10.26 -20.94 -1.73
N ARG A 150 -10.43 -21.74 -2.78
CA ARG A 150 -9.99 -21.38 -4.15
C ARG A 150 -10.95 -20.42 -4.86
N VAL A 151 -12.22 -20.41 -4.44
CA VAL A 151 -13.31 -19.61 -5.00
C VAL A 151 -13.52 -18.36 -4.15
N ASP A 152 -13.61 -18.53 -2.84
CA ASP A 152 -13.80 -17.50 -1.84
C ASP A 152 -12.87 -17.77 -0.66
N ARG A 153 -11.81 -16.97 -0.56
CA ARG A 153 -10.82 -17.13 0.50
C ARG A 153 -11.31 -16.40 1.73
N SER A 154 -11.47 -17.12 2.85
CA SER A 154 -11.74 -16.49 4.14
C SER A 154 -10.51 -15.69 4.61
N TYR A 155 -10.72 -14.41 4.92
CA TYR A 155 -9.70 -13.50 5.48
C TYR A 155 -10.27 -12.52 6.52
N ILE A 156 -11.54 -12.66 6.91
CA ILE A 156 -12.23 -11.73 7.81
C ILE A 156 -12.38 -12.39 9.19
N ALA A 157 -11.79 -11.76 10.21
CA ALA A 157 -11.85 -12.14 11.62
C ALA A 157 -12.90 -11.29 12.35
N SER A 158 -13.71 -11.92 13.21
CA SER A 158 -14.66 -11.21 14.07
C SER A 158 -13.97 -10.63 15.31
N PRO A 159 -14.26 -9.37 15.69
CA PRO A 159 -13.72 -8.81 16.92
C PRO A 159 -14.44 -9.38 18.15
N ARG A 160 -13.67 -9.63 19.22
CA ARG A 160 -14.15 -10.12 20.51
C ARG A 160 -13.93 -9.02 21.55
N ASN A 161 -14.93 -8.80 22.42
CA ASN A 161 -14.76 -7.93 23.58
C ASN A 161 -13.98 -8.66 24.67
N LEU A 162 -12.98 -8.00 25.26
CA LEU A 162 -12.25 -8.53 26.41
C LEU A 162 -12.95 -8.09 27.70
N VAL A 163 -13.42 -9.07 28.47
CA VAL A 163 -14.00 -8.81 29.79
C VAL A 163 -12.86 -8.74 30.80
N CYS A 164 -12.56 -7.53 31.25
CA CYS A 164 -11.48 -7.28 32.20
C CYS A 164 -11.97 -7.27 33.65
N THR A 165 -11.07 -7.59 34.57
CA THR A 165 -11.31 -7.55 36.02
C THR A 165 -11.27 -6.14 36.61
N PHE A 166 -10.87 -5.14 35.81
CA PHE A 166 -10.84 -3.72 36.15
C PHE A 166 -11.85 -2.94 35.32
N ASP A 167 -12.24 -1.74 35.80
CA ASP A 167 -13.18 -0.88 35.09
C ASP A 167 -12.56 -0.41 33.78
N THR A 168 -13.19 -0.76 32.66
CA THR A 168 -12.70 -0.41 31.34
C THR A 168 -12.75 1.09 31.10
N LYS A 169 -13.60 1.86 31.80
CA LYS A 169 -13.64 3.33 31.70
C LYS A 169 -12.38 4.01 32.21
N ASP A 170 -11.64 3.35 33.10
CA ASP A 170 -10.41 3.87 33.69
C ASP A 170 -9.21 3.67 32.75
N ILE A 171 -9.37 2.96 31.62
CA ILE A 171 -8.28 2.71 30.67
C ILE A 171 -7.80 4.03 30.04
N VAL A 172 -6.49 4.24 30.12
CA VAL A 172 -5.77 5.36 29.50
C VAL A 172 -5.18 4.94 28.17
N THR A 173 -4.39 3.86 28.17
CA THR A 173 -3.69 3.39 26.98
C THR A 173 -3.32 1.91 27.12
N VAL A 174 -3.05 1.28 25.98
CA VAL A 174 -2.58 -0.10 25.89
C VAL A 174 -1.28 -0.21 25.09
N ALA A 175 -0.46 -1.21 25.40
CA ALA A 175 0.71 -1.58 24.61
C ALA A 175 0.90 -3.10 24.58
N ALA A 176 1.63 -3.60 23.59
CA ALA A 176 2.04 -5.00 23.58
C ALA A 176 3.17 -5.20 24.59
N GLY A 177 2.99 -6.12 25.55
CA GLY A 177 4.03 -6.53 26.50
C GLY A 177 4.91 -7.66 25.96
N SER A 178 4.33 -8.54 25.15
CA SER A 178 4.98 -9.62 24.41
C SER A 178 4.11 -9.98 23.20
N SER A 179 4.44 -11.06 22.47
CA SER A 179 3.60 -11.56 21.37
C SER A 179 2.20 -12.01 21.83
N ASP A 180 2.03 -12.30 23.11
CA ASP A 180 0.83 -12.88 23.71
C ASP A 180 0.30 -12.11 24.94
N LYS A 181 0.88 -10.95 25.28
CA LYS A 181 0.45 -10.16 26.44
C LYS A 181 0.24 -8.71 26.09
N LEU A 182 -0.72 -8.09 26.76
CA LEU A 182 -0.95 -6.64 26.74
C LEU A 182 -0.61 -6.02 28.07
N LEU A 183 -0.08 -4.81 28.01
CA LEU A 183 0.00 -3.90 29.15
C LEU A 183 -1.14 -2.91 29.02
N VAL A 184 -1.89 -2.73 30.10
CA VAL A 184 -3.01 -1.79 30.19
C VAL A 184 -2.72 -0.79 31.30
N LEU A 185 -2.66 0.50 30.96
CA LEU A 185 -2.50 1.58 31.93
C LEU A 185 -3.88 2.16 32.27
N LEU A 186 -4.16 2.27 33.56
CA LEU A 186 -5.34 2.93 34.10
C LEU A 186 -5.01 4.33 34.63
N ASP A 187 -6.01 5.19 34.73
CA ASP A 187 -5.89 6.60 35.13
C ASP A 187 -5.36 6.81 36.56
N LYS A 188 -5.57 5.84 37.45
CA LYS A 188 -5.01 5.81 38.82
C LYS A 188 -3.53 5.41 38.87
N GLY A 189 -2.84 5.37 37.74
CA GLY A 189 -1.43 4.98 37.68
C GLY A 189 -1.19 3.50 37.97
N THR A 190 -2.14 2.65 37.57
CA THR A 190 -2.02 1.19 37.69
C THR A 190 -1.75 0.58 36.33
N VAL A 191 -0.73 -0.25 36.23
CA VAL A 191 -0.40 -1.03 35.03
C VAL A 191 -0.79 -2.48 35.28
N PHE A 192 -1.64 -3.02 34.41
CA PHE A 192 -2.02 -4.42 34.38
C PHE A 192 -1.31 -5.15 33.24
N ILE A 193 -0.93 -6.40 33.51
CA ILE A 193 -0.57 -7.39 32.49
C ILE A 193 -1.81 -8.24 32.22
N VAL A 194 -2.22 -8.29 30.96
CA VAL A 194 -3.36 -9.05 30.47
C VAL A 194 -2.83 -10.13 29.55
N ASP A 195 -2.97 -11.40 29.94
CA ASP A 195 -2.53 -12.55 29.15
C ASP A 195 -3.57 -12.89 28.08
N ILE A 196 -3.16 -12.82 26.81
CA ILE A 196 -4.05 -13.11 25.68
C ILE A 196 -4.02 -14.61 25.33
N GLY A 197 -3.02 -15.38 25.78
CA GLY A 197 -2.93 -16.84 25.74
C GLY A 197 -3.17 -17.54 24.37
N ALA A 198 -2.37 -18.55 24.02
CA ALA A 198 -2.61 -19.31 22.77
C ALA A 198 -3.99 -20.00 22.74
N ASP A 199 -4.49 -20.44 23.90
CA ASP A 199 -5.80 -21.10 24.02
C ASP A 199 -6.96 -20.10 24.01
N ALA A 200 -6.80 -18.93 24.64
CA ALA A 200 -7.78 -17.85 24.58
C ALA A 200 -7.90 -17.25 23.16
N LEU A 201 -6.80 -17.17 22.42
CA LEU A 201 -6.81 -16.82 20.99
C LEU A 201 -7.60 -17.82 20.12
N ARG A 202 -7.69 -19.09 20.53
CA ARG A 202 -8.39 -20.16 19.79
C ARG A 202 -9.82 -20.42 20.25
N SER A 203 -10.21 -19.92 21.43
CA SER A 203 -11.56 -20.04 21.95
C SER A 203 -12.55 -19.12 21.21
N THR A 204 -13.77 -19.57 20.95
CA THR A 204 -14.81 -18.76 20.31
C THR A 204 -15.67 -17.97 21.30
N GLU A 205 -15.47 -18.15 22.60
CA GLU A 205 -16.26 -17.49 23.67
C GLU A 205 -15.66 -16.13 24.09
N ALA A 206 -16.45 -15.35 24.84
CA ALA A 206 -15.99 -14.09 25.43
C ALA A 206 -14.79 -14.36 26.35
N ILE A 207 -13.66 -13.73 26.05
CA ILE A 207 -12.44 -13.95 26.81
C ILE A 207 -12.53 -13.10 28.09
N THR A 208 -12.73 -13.77 29.23
CA THR A 208 -12.51 -13.16 30.53
C THR A 208 -11.04 -13.24 30.83
N VAL A 209 -10.35 -12.10 30.88
CA VAL A 209 -8.91 -12.08 31.16
C VAL A 209 -8.67 -11.59 32.58
N GLY A 210 -8.06 -12.46 33.39
CA GLY A 210 -7.48 -12.06 34.67
C GLY A 210 -6.30 -11.12 34.43
N GLY A 211 -6.40 -9.90 34.93
CA GLY A 211 -5.31 -8.92 34.83
C GLY A 211 -4.45 -8.99 36.08
N LYS A 212 -3.14 -9.15 35.93
CA LYS A 212 -2.19 -9.07 37.04
C LYS A 212 -1.67 -7.65 37.17
N ILE A 213 -1.72 -7.09 38.38
CA ILE A 213 -1.15 -5.76 38.63
C ILE A 213 0.37 -5.88 38.56
N LEU A 214 0.99 -5.17 37.61
CA LEU A 214 2.43 -5.02 37.52
C LEU A 214 2.93 -3.94 38.49
N THR A 215 2.22 -2.82 38.56
CA THR A 215 2.46 -1.74 39.53
C THR A 215 1.22 -0.88 39.68
N ASN A 216 1.04 -0.28 40.85
CA ASN A 216 0.02 0.73 41.16
C ASN A 216 0.63 2.01 41.73
N LYS A 217 1.94 2.21 41.51
CA LYS A 217 2.73 3.27 42.13
C LYS A 217 2.97 4.47 41.21
N LEU A 218 2.44 4.44 39.98
CA LEU A 218 2.67 5.50 39.00
C LEU A 218 1.93 6.77 39.42
N LYS A 219 2.59 7.92 39.38
CA LYS A 219 2.07 9.20 39.88
C LYS A 219 1.83 10.22 38.78
N ASN A 220 2.53 10.12 37.66
CA ASN A 220 2.53 11.14 36.59
C ASN A 220 1.63 10.78 35.41
N VAL A 221 0.56 10.01 35.66
CA VAL A 221 -0.32 9.47 34.63
C VAL A 221 -1.46 10.44 34.32
N THR A 222 -1.72 10.63 33.03
CA THR A 222 -2.80 11.45 32.48
C THR A 222 -3.53 10.66 31.39
N ARG A 223 -4.67 11.17 30.91
CA ARG A 223 -5.42 10.52 29.81
C ARG A 223 -4.65 10.48 28.47
N THR A 224 -3.54 11.20 28.35
CA THR A 224 -2.69 11.21 27.15
C THR A 224 -1.41 10.38 27.32
N SER A 225 -1.22 9.72 28.47
CA SER A 225 -0.03 8.90 28.71
C SER A 225 0.12 7.79 27.67
N LYS A 226 1.36 7.43 27.40
CA LYS A 226 1.75 6.36 26.48
C LYS A 226 2.67 5.37 27.18
N ILE A 227 2.61 4.12 26.72
CA ILE A 227 3.50 3.04 27.17
C ILE A 227 4.43 2.65 26.02
N ILE A 228 5.71 2.50 26.31
CA ILE A 228 6.70 1.89 25.42
C ILE A 228 7.27 0.69 26.12
N VAL A 229 7.39 -0.43 25.40
CA VAL A 229 7.93 -1.68 25.91
C VAL A 229 9.18 -2.05 25.12
N SER A 230 10.23 -2.43 25.83
CA SER A 230 11.44 -3.01 25.26
C SER A 230 11.84 -4.25 26.06
N GLN A 231 12.11 -5.34 25.36
CA GLN A 231 12.59 -6.58 25.98
C GLN A 231 14.07 -6.75 25.65
N VAL A 232 14.88 -6.92 26.68
CA VAL A 232 16.34 -6.87 26.65
C VAL A 232 16.90 -8.01 27.48
N GLU A 233 17.51 -9.00 26.84
CA GLU A 233 18.10 -10.16 27.52
C GLU A 233 17.14 -10.79 28.55
N GLU A 234 17.46 -10.69 29.84
CA GLU A 234 16.65 -11.18 30.96
C GLU A 234 15.62 -10.18 31.49
N PHE A 235 15.59 -8.94 30.99
CA PHE A 235 14.76 -7.86 31.51
C PHE A 235 13.74 -7.34 30.48
N THR A 236 12.62 -6.84 30.99
CA THR A 236 11.60 -6.11 30.24
C THR A 236 11.49 -4.71 30.86
N HIS A 237 11.74 -3.69 30.04
CA HIS A 237 11.60 -2.29 30.39
C HIS A 237 10.28 -1.76 29.85
N VAL A 238 9.51 -1.15 30.74
CA VAL A 238 8.25 -0.47 30.42
C VAL A 238 8.40 0.99 30.80
N VAL A 239 8.38 1.86 29.80
CA VAL A 239 8.43 3.31 29.98
C VAL A 239 7.02 3.87 29.86
N VAL A 240 6.57 4.56 30.90
CA VAL A 240 5.31 5.30 30.91
C VAL A 240 5.63 6.78 30.93
N PHE A 241 5.16 7.52 29.93
CA PHE A 241 5.34 8.96 29.89
C PHE A 241 4.04 9.65 29.50
N SER A 242 3.88 10.87 30.00
CA SER A 242 2.76 11.74 29.64
C SER A 242 3.30 12.86 28.76
N PRO A 243 2.80 13.00 27.52
CA PRO A 243 3.12 14.17 26.71
C PRO A 243 2.87 15.43 27.53
N ASP A 244 3.80 16.38 27.46
CA ASP A 244 3.76 17.67 28.16
C ASP A 244 4.16 17.66 29.65
N HIS A 245 4.55 16.51 30.19
CA HIS A 245 5.13 16.41 31.53
C HIS A 245 6.67 16.35 31.49
N THR A 246 7.29 16.89 32.54
CA THR A 246 8.76 16.95 32.74
C THR A 246 9.29 15.70 33.44
N GLY A 247 9.00 14.53 32.86
CA GLY A 247 9.54 13.27 33.33
C GLY A 247 8.81 12.07 32.77
N PHE A 248 9.35 10.89 33.08
CA PHE A 248 8.76 9.60 32.75
C PHE A 248 8.99 8.61 33.89
N GLU A 249 8.27 7.50 33.83
CA GLU A 249 8.33 6.43 34.81
C GLU A 249 8.85 5.17 34.12
N LEU A 250 9.90 4.59 34.69
CA LEU A 250 10.51 3.37 34.21
C LEU A 250 10.14 2.23 35.15
N ILE A 251 9.56 1.17 34.59
CA ILE A 251 9.32 -0.09 35.28
C ILE A 251 10.26 -1.14 34.66
N THR A 252 11.08 -1.77 35.48
CA THR A 252 11.95 -2.86 35.04
C THR A 252 11.56 -4.15 35.74
N VAL A 253 11.45 -5.21 34.95
CA VAL A 253 11.01 -6.53 35.41
C VAL A 253 11.92 -7.59 34.83
N LYS A 254 12.25 -8.63 35.60
CA LYS A 254 12.91 -9.80 35.03
C LYS A 254 11.91 -10.58 34.17
N THR A 255 12.17 -10.69 32.88
CA THR A 255 11.32 -11.30 31.85
C THR A 255 10.87 -12.70 32.22
N SER A 256 11.75 -13.52 32.81
CA SER A 256 11.42 -14.88 33.25
C SER A 256 10.35 -14.92 34.34
N THR A 257 10.27 -13.87 35.16
CA THR A 257 9.35 -13.76 36.29
C THR A 257 8.07 -13.00 35.97
N LEU A 258 7.91 -12.50 34.74
CA LEU A 258 6.76 -11.69 34.35
C LEU A 258 5.42 -12.42 34.63
N ASN A 259 5.44 -13.76 34.55
CA ASN A 259 4.30 -14.63 34.81
C ASN A 259 4.12 -15.02 36.29
N ASP A 260 5.13 -14.85 37.14
CA ASP A 260 5.10 -15.35 38.52
C ASP A 260 4.33 -14.40 39.43
N ASP A 261 3.38 -14.87 40.25
CA ASP A 261 2.59 -14.01 41.14
C ASP A 261 3.45 -13.11 42.06
N THR A 262 4.68 -13.52 42.33
CA THR A 262 5.69 -12.81 43.13
C THR A 262 6.62 -11.89 42.33
N CYS A 263 6.29 -11.59 41.07
CA CYS A 263 7.10 -10.77 40.17
C CYS A 263 7.49 -9.42 40.82
N ALA A 264 8.78 -9.25 41.12
CA ALA A 264 9.30 -8.01 41.65
C ALA A 264 9.54 -7.03 40.49
N ALA A 265 8.69 -6.01 40.39
CA ALA A 265 8.88 -4.89 39.47
C ALA A 265 9.61 -3.75 40.18
N PHE A 266 10.72 -3.30 39.61
CA PHE A 266 11.45 -2.13 40.07
C PHE A 266 10.90 -0.89 39.39
N TYR A 267 10.72 0.18 40.15
CA TYR A 267 10.13 1.43 39.67
C TYR A 267 11.07 2.60 39.93
N THR A 268 11.30 3.39 38.89
CA THR A 268 12.12 4.59 38.93
C THR A 268 11.38 5.74 38.26
N THR A 269 11.20 6.85 38.97
CA THR A 269 10.75 8.12 38.37
C THR A 269 11.97 8.87 37.85
N VAL A 270 11.93 9.30 36.59
CA VAL A 270 13.02 10.03 35.95
C VAL A 270 12.52 11.42 35.58
N GLU A 271 13.13 12.45 36.17
CA GLU A 271 12.84 13.84 35.83
C GLU A 271 13.60 14.24 34.56
N THR A 272 12.94 15.01 33.70
CA THR A 272 13.54 15.55 32.48
C THR A 272 13.63 17.06 32.59
N ALA A 273 14.64 17.66 31.97
CA ALA A 273 14.80 19.11 31.97
C ALA A 273 13.66 19.85 31.24
N LYS A 274 12.94 19.15 30.36
CA LYS A 274 11.89 19.69 29.49
C LYS A 274 10.73 18.71 29.36
N ALA A 275 9.58 19.24 28.96
CA ALA A 275 8.39 18.45 28.73
C ALA A 275 8.58 17.47 27.55
N VAL A 276 8.40 16.17 27.81
CA VAL A 276 8.60 15.09 26.84
C VAL A 276 7.47 15.11 25.82
N ALA A 277 7.81 15.10 24.52
CA ALA A 277 6.83 15.00 23.44
C ALA A 277 6.60 13.54 23.03
N THR A 278 7.70 12.82 22.79
CA THR A 278 7.71 11.40 22.43
C THR A 278 8.94 10.74 23.05
N MET A 279 8.89 9.42 23.19
CA MET A 279 10.03 8.63 23.64
C MET A 279 10.22 7.43 22.72
N GLU A 280 11.44 6.89 22.71
CA GLU A 280 11.82 5.65 22.02
C GLU A 280 12.82 4.90 22.90
N MET A 281 12.85 3.57 22.77
CA MET A 281 13.93 2.74 23.31
C MET A 281 14.93 2.46 22.18
N ALA A 282 16.19 2.88 22.37
CA ALA A 282 17.26 2.67 21.40
C ALA A 282 18.18 1.54 21.85
N GLY A 283 17.85 0.34 21.38
CA GLY A 283 18.57 -0.87 21.79
C GLY A 283 18.36 -1.20 23.27
N PRO A 284 19.28 -1.97 23.87
CA PRO A 284 19.07 -2.58 25.18
C PRO A 284 19.18 -1.62 26.37
N TYR A 285 20.00 -0.57 26.24
CA TYR A 285 20.45 0.22 27.39
C TYR A 285 20.18 1.71 27.23
N HIS A 286 19.34 2.14 26.27
CA HIS A 286 19.07 3.56 26.08
C HIS A 286 17.58 3.84 25.88
N ALA A 287 17.10 4.85 26.61
CA ALA A 287 15.84 5.54 26.29
C ALA A 287 16.16 6.91 25.72
N ILE A 288 15.37 7.34 24.74
CA ILE A 288 15.54 8.64 24.07
C ILE A 288 14.26 9.42 24.28
N ALA A 289 14.37 10.57 24.92
CA ALA A 289 13.30 11.55 24.98
C ALA A 289 13.46 12.56 23.86
N THR A 290 12.38 12.79 23.14
CA THR A 290 12.25 13.86 22.16
C THR A 290 11.40 14.98 22.74
N TYR A 291 11.85 16.22 22.59
CA TYR A 291 11.18 17.39 23.12
C TYR A 291 10.42 18.16 22.03
N ARG A 292 9.44 18.98 22.43
CA ARG A 292 8.73 19.89 21.51
C ARG A 292 9.66 20.98 20.97
N ASP A 293 10.50 21.51 21.86
CA ASP A 293 11.66 22.29 21.42
C ASP A 293 12.56 21.36 20.60
N PRO A 294 13.18 21.81 19.51
CA PRO A 294 14.01 20.98 18.65
C PRO A 294 15.25 20.50 19.40
N ALA A 295 15.09 19.40 20.15
CA ALA A 295 16.08 18.83 21.04
C ALA A 295 15.72 17.38 21.40
N ILE A 296 16.73 16.59 21.71
CA ILE A 296 16.62 15.22 22.19
C ILE A 296 17.50 15.02 23.43
N GLN A 297 17.19 14.02 24.25
CA GLN A 297 18.03 13.61 25.36
C GLN A 297 18.07 12.10 25.45
N PHE A 298 19.28 11.57 25.61
CA PHE A 298 19.53 10.15 25.81
C PHE A 298 19.61 9.85 27.30
N PHE A 299 19.09 8.71 27.70
CA PHE A 299 19.16 8.17 29.05
C PHE A 299 19.77 6.79 28.97
N THR A 300 20.90 6.58 29.63
CA THR A 300 21.50 5.26 29.74
C THR A 300 20.81 4.50 30.87
N LEU A 301 20.40 3.28 30.58
CA LEU A 301 19.69 2.36 31.47
C LEU A 301 20.64 1.21 31.80
N VAL A 302 21.02 1.08 33.06
CA VAL A 302 21.87 -0.02 33.54
C VAL A 302 21.04 -0.88 34.48
N PRO A 303 20.58 -2.08 34.05
CA PRO A 303 19.86 -2.98 34.93
C PRO A 303 20.81 -3.55 36.00
N GLY A 304 20.36 -3.56 37.25
CA GLY A 304 21.05 -4.15 38.40
C GLY A 304 20.11 -4.98 39.27
N GLU A 305 20.66 -5.65 40.27
CA GLU A 305 19.88 -6.58 41.14
C GLU A 305 18.85 -5.87 42.02
N ALA A 306 19.04 -4.59 42.33
CA ALA A 306 18.17 -3.78 43.18
C ALA A 306 17.29 -2.77 42.41
N GLY A 307 17.41 -2.70 41.08
CA GLY A 307 16.71 -1.72 40.25
C GLY A 307 17.46 -1.39 38.96
N THR A 308 16.98 -0.39 38.21
CA THR A 308 17.68 0.12 37.02
C THR A 308 18.22 1.50 37.33
N ASP A 309 19.54 1.64 37.23
CA ASP A 309 20.19 2.93 37.31
C ASP A 309 19.98 3.68 36.01
N VAL A 310 19.45 4.90 36.11
CA VAL A 310 19.16 5.76 34.96
C VAL A 310 20.10 6.95 35.00
N THR A 311 20.95 7.06 33.99
CA THR A 311 21.88 8.20 33.85
C THR A 311 21.43 9.10 32.70
N PRO A 312 20.98 10.34 32.98
CA PRO A 312 20.65 11.29 31.93
C PRO A 312 21.93 11.81 31.26
N LEU A 313 21.98 11.76 29.94
CA LEU A 313 23.00 12.46 29.15
C LEU A 313 22.57 13.92 28.90
N GLY A 314 23.50 14.75 28.42
CA GLY A 314 23.20 16.16 28.14
C GLY A 314 22.05 16.34 27.13
N VAL A 315 21.24 17.39 27.31
CA VAL A 315 20.20 17.75 26.33
C VAL A 315 20.88 18.25 25.06
N LEU A 316 20.55 17.62 23.93
CA LEU A 316 21.17 17.89 22.65
C LEU A 316 20.22 18.73 21.77
N PRO A 317 20.56 19.99 21.45
CA PRO A 317 19.77 20.80 20.54
C PRO A 317 19.88 20.27 19.10
N LEU A 318 18.77 20.28 18.37
CA LEU A 318 18.66 19.89 16.97
C LEU A 318 18.42 21.12 16.09
N PRO A 319 18.91 21.12 14.84
CA PRO A 319 18.62 22.20 13.88
C PRO A 319 17.17 22.17 13.38
N TYR A 320 16.46 21.05 13.54
CA TYR A 320 15.12 20.79 13.01
C TYR A 320 14.20 20.19 14.08
N THR A 321 12.89 20.22 13.85
CA THR A 321 11.91 19.68 14.82
C THR A 321 11.88 18.16 14.71
N PRO A 322 12.31 17.42 15.75
CA PRO A 322 12.29 15.96 15.72
C PRO A 322 10.85 15.43 15.70
N VAL A 323 10.59 14.47 14.82
CA VAL A 323 9.26 13.85 14.69
C VAL A 323 9.30 12.40 15.12
N ALA A 324 10.40 11.70 14.82
CA ALA A 324 10.63 10.33 15.25
C ALA A 324 12.14 10.03 15.26
N THR A 325 12.50 9.03 16.04
CA THR A 325 13.85 8.47 16.11
C THR A 325 13.76 6.96 15.91
N ALA A 326 14.82 6.35 15.41
CA ALA A 326 14.87 4.91 15.22
C ALA A 326 16.30 4.37 15.37
N TYR A 327 16.47 3.32 16.17
CA TYR A 327 17.74 2.60 16.28
C TYR A 327 17.80 1.34 15.39
N SER A 328 18.89 1.19 14.64
CA SER A 328 19.20 -0.01 13.84
C SER A 328 20.29 -0.83 14.52
N ALA A 329 19.92 -1.99 15.08
CA ALA A 329 20.88 -2.90 15.70
C ALA A 329 21.84 -3.54 14.68
N SER A 330 21.40 -3.75 13.44
CA SER A 330 22.25 -4.34 12.39
C SER A 330 23.31 -3.38 11.87
N GLU A 331 22.97 -2.10 11.75
CA GLU A 331 23.90 -1.06 11.30
C GLU A 331 24.66 -0.40 12.46
N GLN A 332 24.26 -0.68 13.71
CA GLN A 332 24.74 0.04 14.89
C GLN A 332 24.66 1.55 14.68
N SER A 333 23.49 2.01 14.20
CA SER A 333 23.27 3.40 13.83
C SER A 333 21.95 3.89 14.41
N HIS A 334 21.92 5.17 14.77
CA HIS A 334 20.72 5.85 15.23
C HIS A 334 20.29 6.87 14.20
N ARG A 335 19.06 6.75 13.71
CA ARG A 335 18.50 7.64 12.70
C ARG A 335 17.52 8.61 13.35
N LEU A 336 17.80 9.90 13.17
CA LEU A 336 16.91 10.99 13.58
C LEU A 336 16.08 11.41 12.37
N VAL A 337 14.76 11.50 12.53
CA VAL A 337 13.84 11.99 11.50
C VAL A 337 13.21 13.29 11.99
N CYS A 338 13.42 14.36 11.23
CA CYS A 338 13.03 15.70 11.61
C CYS A 338 12.24 16.39 10.49
N LEU A 339 11.44 17.38 10.89
CA LEU A 339 10.78 18.33 10.01
C LEU A 339 11.60 19.64 9.98
N PRO A 340 12.05 20.11 8.81
CA PRO A 340 12.72 21.39 8.68
C PRO A 340 11.75 22.56 8.93
N PRO A 341 12.23 23.72 9.40
CA PRO A 341 11.43 24.92 9.56
C PRO A 341 11.01 25.41 8.17
N THR A 342 9.80 25.04 7.74
CA THR A 342 9.23 25.47 6.47
C THR A 342 8.36 26.71 6.67
N PRO A 343 8.47 27.72 5.78
CA PRO A 343 7.60 28.89 5.83
C PRO A 343 6.19 28.49 5.37
N SER A 344 5.28 28.29 6.33
CA SER A 344 3.82 28.40 6.19
C SER A 344 3.19 27.90 4.87
N THR A 345 3.60 26.76 4.34
CA THR A 345 2.77 25.99 3.42
C THR A 345 2.07 24.94 4.25
N THR A 346 0.76 25.10 4.43
CA THR A 346 -0.12 24.05 4.91
C THR A 346 0.23 22.76 4.18
N VAL A 347 0.71 21.75 4.91
CA VAL A 347 0.84 20.40 4.36
C VAL A 347 -0.55 20.00 3.90
N GLU A 348 -0.80 20.12 2.59
CA GLU A 348 -2.16 20.03 2.01
C GLU A 348 -2.77 18.64 2.22
N ARG A 349 -1.92 17.61 2.37
CA ARG A 349 -2.29 16.25 2.76
C ARG A 349 -1.24 15.61 3.67
N PRO A 350 -1.59 15.03 4.81
CA PRO A 350 -0.66 14.30 5.68
C PRO A 350 0.22 13.26 4.96
N GLY A 351 -0.28 12.62 3.91
CA GLY A 351 0.50 11.70 3.07
C GLY A 351 1.69 12.33 2.31
N SER A 352 1.72 13.66 2.12
CA SER A 352 2.86 14.38 1.53
C SER A 352 3.93 14.77 2.55
N LEU A 353 3.67 14.58 3.86
CA LEU A 353 4.59 14.91 4.95
C LEU A 353 5.96 14.27 4.74
N VAL A 354 5.98 13.01 4.27
CA VAL A 354 7.19 12.22 4.02
C VAL A 354 8.19 12.97 3.11
N ASN A 355 7.70 13.68 2.10
CA ASN A 355 8.55 14.41 1.15
C ASN A 355 9.27 15.61 1.79
N HIS A 356 8.77 16.09 2.93
CA HIS A 356 9.34 17.20 3.68
C HIS A 356 10.24 16.73 4.83
N LEU A 357 10.24 15.43 5.15
CA LEU A 357 11.06 14.90 6.23
C LEU A 357 12.52 14.80 5.81
N VAL A 358 13.40 15.22 6.71
CA VAL A 358 14.85 15.03 6.61
C VAL A 358 15.30 14.03 7.66
N SER A 359 16.34 13.29 7.36
CA SER A 359 17.00 12.42 8.32
C SER A 359 18.49 12.64 8.40
N ALA A 360 19.03 12.38 9.58
CA ALA A 360 20.45 12.24 9.84
C ALA A 360 20.71 10.88 10.48
N VAL A 361 21.86 10.28 10.15
CA VAL A 361 22.31 9.01 10.71
C VAL A 361 23.51 9.28 11.60
N LEU A 362 23.46 8.79 12.83
CA LEU A 362 24.50 8.91 13.84
C LEU A 362 25.04 7.51 14.16
N PRO A 363 26.33 7.23 13.93
CA PRO A 363 26.92 5.93 14.28
C PRO A 363 26.88 5.73 15.80
N PHE A 364 26.39 4.58 16.27
CA PHE A 364 26.30 4.28 17.70
C PHE A 364 27.68 4.21 18.38
N SER A 365 28.70 3.76 17.65
CA SER A 365 30.09 3.70 18.11
C SER A 365 30.71 5.06 18.44
N GLU A 366 30.14 6.16 17.92
CA GLU A 366 30.63 7.51 18.18
C GLU A 366 29.96 8.16 19.41
N GLY A 367 29.08 7.43 20.11
CA GLY A 367 28.39 7.91 21.30
C GLY A 367 29.29 7.97 22.56
N PRO A 368 28.92 8.76 23.59
CA PRO A 368 27.71 9.59 23.69
C PRO A 368 27.77 10.82 22.76
N TYR A 369 26.65 11.07 22.05
CA TYR A 369 26.59 12.13 21.06
C TYR A 369 26.74 13.51 21.68
N SER A 370 27.51 14.39 21.03
CA SER A 370 27.64 15.80 21.43
C SER A 370 26.85 16.73 20.51
N GLY A 371 26.56 17.94 20.98
CA GLY A 371 25.94 18.97 20.14
C GLY A 371 26.77 19.32 18.90
N GLU A 372 28.10 19.22 18.98
CA GLU A 372 29.00 19.44 17.84
C GLU A 372 28.88 18.33 16.77
N MET A 373 28.66 17.07 17.19
CA MET A 373 28.40 15.98 16.23
C MET A 373 27.10 16.21 15.47
N LEU A 374 26.03 16.64 16.16
CA LEU A 374 24.74 16.95 15.53
C LEU A 374 24.81 18.12 14.56
N LYS A 375 25.62 19.14 14.87
CA LYS A 375 25.87 20.27 13.94
C LYS A 375 26.59 19.84 12.67
N ARG A 376 27.47 18.84 12.77
CA ARG A 376 28.24 18.30 11.62
C ARG A 376 27.51 17.18 10.88
N ALA A 377 26.45 16.63 11.47
CA ALA A 377 25.69 15.55 10.86
C ALA A 377 25.13 15.98 9.51
N GLN A 378 25.22 15.08 8.52
CA GLN A 378 24.65 15.33 7.21
C GLN A 378 23.14 15.07 7.26
N TRP A 379 22.36 16.13 7.04
CA TRP A 379 20.91 16.05 6.93
C TRP A 379 20.53 15.91 5.47
N ALA A 380 19.81 14.85 5.15
CA ALA A 380 19.34 14.55 3.80
C ALA A 380 17.84 14.24 3.81
N PRO A 381 17.11 14.41 2.69
CA PRO A 381 15.77 13.86 2.53
C PRO A 381 15.73 12.36 2.87
N LEU A 382 14.56 11.86 3.27
CA LEU A 382 14.43 10.43 3.54
C LEU A 382 14.89 9.57 2.35
N PRO A 383 15.63 8.48 2.60
CA PRO A 383 16.02 7.54 1.54
C PRO A 383 14.78 6.87 0.95
N ASN A 384 14.86 6.42 -0.31
CA ASN A 384 13.78 5.70 -0.99
C ASN A 384 12.43 6.45 -1.04
N THR A 385 12.45 7.79 -1.10
CA THR A 385 11.25 8.56 -1.41
C THR A 385 10.91 8.45 -2.89
N PHE A 386 9.63 8.63 -3.24
CA PHE A 386 9.25 8.75 -4.64
C PHE A 386 9.92 9.99 -5.22
N LYS A 387 10.57 9.87 -6.38
CA LYS A 387 10.99 11.02 -7.18
C LYS A 387 10.03 11.18 -8.34
N SER A 388 9.62 12.42 -8.59
CA SER A 388 9.03 12.76 -9.89
C SER A 388 10.09 12.54 -10.95
N TYR A 389 9.72 11.83 -12.01
CA TYR A 389 10.57 11.72 -13.19
C TYR A 389 10.80 13.13 -13.75
N SER A 390 12.04 13.60 -13.72
CA SER A 390 12.44 14.79 -14.47
C SER A 390 13.05 14.30 -15.78
N VAL A 391 12.35 14.47 -16.89
CA VAL A 391 12.98 14.41 -18.21
C VAL A 391 14.05 15.49 -18.17
N SER A 392 15.32 15.10 -18.21
CA SER A 392 16.38 16.08 -18.41
C SER A 392 16.14 16.74 -19.77
N ASP A 393 15.85 18.05 -19.80
CA ASP A 393 15.59 18.86 -21.00
C ASP A 393 16.67 18.74 -22.10
N ASN A 394 17.80 18.09 -21.81
CA ASN A 394 18.91 17.86 -22.73
C ASN A 394 18.65 16.85 -23.86
N GLN A 395 17.44 16.29 -24.01
CA GLN A 395 17.09 15.37 -25.11
C GLN A 395 16.17 15.98 -26.18
N GLN A 396 15.89 17.28 -26.14
CA GLN A 396 15.21 18.00 -27.24
C GLN A 396 16.15 18.35 -28.41
N GLY A 397 17.20 17.56 -28.65
CA GLY A 397 17.99 17.60 -29.87
C GLY A 397 17.38 16.66 -30.90
N GLU A 398 17.09 17.18 -32.09
CA GLU A 398 16.51 16.48 -33.23
C GLU A 398 17.14 15.09 -33.49
N GLU A 399 16.28 14.10 -33.80
CA GLU A 399 16.62 12.75 -34.27
C GLU A 399 17.41 11.82 -33.33
N ALA A 400 17.11 11.79 -32.03
CA ALA A 400 17.49 10.61 -31.23
C ALA A 400 16.79 9.36 -31.80
N SER A 401 17.58 8.41 -32.31
CA SER A 401 17.03 7.18 -32.88
C SER A 401 16.26 6.38 -31.83
N LEU A 402 15.22 5.66 -32.25
CA LEU A 402 14.38 4.82 -31.38
C LEU A 402 15.23 3.87 -30.50
N SER A 403 16.35 3.41 -31.06
CA SER A 403 17.35 2.58 -30.38
C SER A 403 18.09 3.29 -29.24
N GLU A 404 18.37 4.60 -29.34
CA GLU A 404 19.08 5.38 -28.32
C GLU A 404 18.16 5.76 -27.15
N LEU A 405 16.90 6.08 -27.43
CA LEU A 405 15.86 6.26 -26.42
C LEU A 405 15.60 4.95 -25.66
N MET A 406 15.43 3.83 -26.37
CA MET A 406 15.30 2.51 -25.74
C MET A 406 16.54 2.10 -24.94
N ARG A 407 17.74 2.50 -25.38
CA ARG A 407 18.98 2.28 -24.62
C ARG A 407 19.06 3.16 -23.38
N GLY A 408 18.57 4.40 -23.46
CA GLY A 408 18.41 5.32 -22.33
C GLY A 408 17.45 4.77 -21.28
N ASP A 409 16.29 4.28 -21.71
CA ASP A 409 15.30 3.62 -20.84
C ASP A 409 15.84 2.31 -20.27
N LEU A 410 16.52 1.49 -21.07
CA LEU A 410 17.18 0.27 -20.59
C LEU A 410 18.28 0.57 -19.58
N LEU A 411 19.08 1.62 -19.78
CA LEU A 411 20.10 2.06 -18.83
C LEU A 411 19.46 2.62 -17.56
N GLN A 412 18.37 3.37 -17.65
CA GLN A 412 17.61 3.83 -16.48
C GLN A 412 16.96 2.66 -15.74
N LEU A 413 16.47 1.63 -16.43
CA LEU A 413 15.94 0.41 -15.82
C LEU A 413 17.03 -0.46 -15.19
N GLN A 414 18.20 -0.58 -15.84
CA GLN A 414 19.38 -1.25 -15.28
C GLN A 414 19.90 -0.51 -14.04
N ASN A 415 19.86 0.82 -14.05
CA ASN A 415 20.23 1.66 -12.92
C ASN A 415 19.12 1.74 -11.85
N ALA A 416 17.85 1.55 -12.19
CA ALA A 416 16.76 1.41 -11.24
C ALA A 416 16.85 0.11 -10.41
N GLY A 417 17.57 -0.89 -10.94
CA GLY A 417 18.00 -2.09 -10.22
C GLY A 417 19.22 -1.87 -9.32
N SER A 418 19.90 -0.72 -9.39
CA SER A 418 20.89 -0.34 -8.38
C SER A 418 20.14 0.11 -7.13
N ASN A 419 20.50 -0.46 -5.97
CA ASN A 419 19.85 -0.25 -4.67
C ASN A 419 19.90 1.21 -4.13
N ASP A 420 20.25 2.19 -4.98
CA ASP A 420 20.47 3.60 -4.64
C ASP A 420 19.24 4.50 -4.86
N GLY A 421 18.03 3.92 -4.86
CA GLY A 421 16.84 4.59 -4.35
C GLY A 421 16.31 5.77 -5.18
N THR A 422 15.86 5.51 -6.41
CA THR A 422 14.92 6.39 -7.11
C THR A 422 13.76 5.59 -7.69
N TRP A 423 12.62 5.61 -6.99
CA TRP A 423 11.43 4.85 -7.39
C TRP A 423 10.44 5.76 -8.07
N VAL A 424 10.00 5.39 -9.27
CA VAL A 424 8.91 6.10 -9.96
C VAL A 424 7.58 5.54 -9.45
N PRO A 425 6.72 6.37 -8.83
CA PRO A 425 5.47 5.89 -8.24
C PRO A 425 4.47 5.47 -9.32
N PHE A 426 3.75 4.39 -9.05
CA PHE A 426 2.63 3.96 -9.87
C PHE A 426 1.39 3.70 -9.00
N GLN A 427 0.22 4.18 -9.42
CA GLN A 427 -1.02 4.07 -8.66
C GLN A 427 -2.01 3.10 -9.31
N MET A 428 -2.35 2.01 -8.63
CA MET A 428 -3.42 1.08 -9.01
C MET A 428 -4.50 1.01 -7.96
N PHE A 429 -5.70 0.63 -8.40
CA PHE A 429 -6.81 0.33 -7.52
C PHE A 429 -7.03 -1.16 -7.36
N TYR A 430 -7.40 -1.54 -6.14
CA TYR A 430 -7.67 -2.91 -5.74
C TYR A 430 -8.98 -2.96 -4.94
N VAL A 431 -9.81 -3.95 -5.26
CA VAL A 431 -11.06 -4.20 -4.56
C VAL A 431 -10.86 -5.35 -3.60
N LEU A 432 -11.44 -5.29 -2.42
CA LEU A 432 -11.55 -6.37 -1.46
C LEU A 432 -13.04 -6.70 -1.30
N ALA A 433 -13.42 -7.97 -1.34
CA ALA A 433 -14.83 -8.37 -1.29
C ALA A 433 -15.12 -9.36 -0.16
N SER A 434 -16.24 -9.15 0.52
CA SER A 434 -16.85 -10.06 1.47
C SER A 434 -18.13 -10.65 0.87
N THR A 435 -18.17 -11.97 0.80
CA THR A 435 -19.25 -12.82 0.30
C THR A 435 -19.98 -13.54 1.44
N LYS A 436 -19.71 -13.16 2.70
CA LYS A 436 -20.36 -13.75 3.87
C LYS A 436 -21.87 -13.43 3.95
N ASP A 437 -22.26 -12.26 3.44
CA ASP A 437 -23.64 -11.80 3.45
C ASP A 437 -24.35 -12.13 2.12
N ALA A 438 -25.68 -12.05 2.10
CA ALA A 438 -26.48 -12.27 0.88
C ALA A 438 -26.12 -11.28 -0.25
N ALA A 439 -25.66 -10.08 0.12
CA ALA A 439 -25.09 -9.09 -0.80
C ALA A 439 -23.56 -9.06 -0.66
N VAL A 440 -22.85 -8.96 -1.79
CA VAL A 440 -21.39 -8.87 -1.78
C VAL A 440 -20.98 -7.45 -1.37
N ASN A 441 -20.37 -7.34 -0.19
CA ASN A 441 -19.82 -6.08 0.30
C ASN A 441 -18.42 -5.86 -0.28
N THR A 442 -18.12 -4.65 -0.75
CA THR A 442 -16.83 -4.33 -1.36
C THR A 442 -16.14 -3.17 -0.65
N ALA A 443 -14.82 -3.20 -0.65
CA ALA A 443 -13.95 -2.15 -0.13
C ALA A 443 -12.87 -1.84 -1.16
N LEU A 444 -12.68 -0.56 -1.46
CA LEU A 444 -11.77 -0.11 -2.50
C LEU A 444 -10.52 0.53 -1.89
N PHE A 445 -9.37 0.22 -2.45
CA PHE A 445 -8.10 0.78 -2.04
C PHE A 445 -7.32 1.28 -3.25
N SER A 446 -6.67 2.41 -3.06
CA SER A 446 -5.67 2.96 -3.97
C SER A 446 -4.29 2.65 -3.40
N VAL A 447 -3.43 2.02 -4.19
CA VAL A 447 -2.06 1.73 -3.80
C VAL A 447 -1.13 2.44 -4.78
N LYS A 448 -0.29 3.34 -4.27
CA LYS A 448 0.79 4.00 -5.01
C LYS A 448 2.12 3.36 -4.63
N ALA A 449 2.74 2.58 -5.50
CA ALA A 449 3.99 1.86 -5.22
C ALA A 449 4.84 1.69 -6.48
N ALA A 450 6.04 1.10 -6.36
CA ALA A 450 6.82 0.72 -7.54
C ALA A 450 6.12 -0.42 -8.34
N PRO A 451 6.28 -0.51 -9.67
CA PRO A 451 5.64 -1.54 -10.50
C PRO A 451 5.89 -2.99 -10.04
N SER A 452 7.10 -3.28 -9.53
CA SER A 452 7.47 -4.60 -9.01
C SER A 452 6.64 -5.02 -7.79
N VAL A 453 6.15 -4.06 -6.99
CA VAL A 453 5.24 -4.29 -5.86
C VAL A 453 3.87 -4.73 -6.38
N HIS A 454 3.31 -4.02 -7.37
CA HIS A 454 1.99 -4.32 -7.94
C HIS A 454 1.88 -5.75 -8.50
N ALA A 455 2.98 -6.29 -9.04
CA ALA A 455 3.07 -7.66 -9.50
C ALA A 455 2.86 -8.70 -8.38
N ARG A 456 3.38 -8.41 -7.19
CA ARG A 456 3.25 -9.25 -5.99
C ARG A 456 1.85 -9.09 -5.40
N LEU A 457 1.35 -7.86 -5.28
CA LEU A 457 0.02 -7.55 -4.79
C LEU A 457 -1.08 -8.31 -5.54
N ALA A 458 -0.97 -8.41 -6.86
CA ALA A 458 -1.92 -9.15 -7.68
C ALA A 458 -2.11 -10.62 -7.25
N LYS A 459 -1.10 -11.25 -6.62
CA LYS A 459 -1.17 -12.62 -6.11
C LYS A 459 -1.73 -12.71 -4.68
N GLN A 460 -1.64 -11.62 -3.92
CA GLN A 460 -1.82 -11.64 -2.47
C GLN A 460 -3.11 -10.98 -2.00
N TRP A 461 -3.74 -10.16 -2.83
CA TRP A 461 -5.05 -9.56 -2.58
C TRP A 461 -6.17 -10.60 -2.69
N HIS A 462 -6.76 -10.98 -1.55
CA HIS A 462 -7.86 -11.95 -1.49
C HIS A 462 -9.13 -11.39 -2.10
N ASN A 463 -9.91 -12.24 -2.76
CA ASN A 463 -11.22 -11.91 -3.35
C ASN A 463 -11.26 -10.68 -4.28
N ALA A 464 -10.11 -10.15 -4.72
CA ALA A 464 -10.07 -8.93 -5.51
C ALA A 464 -10.71 -9.06 -6.88
N THR A 465 -10.59 -10.24 -7.49
CA THR A 465 -11.32 -10.58 -8.71
C THR A 465 -12.83 -10.57 -8.48
N THR A 466 -13.31 -11.14 -7.37
CA THR A 466 -14.74 -11.20 -7.04
C THR A 466 -15.29 -9.79 -6.79
N GLY A 467 -14.56 -8.97 -6.05
CA GLY A 467 -14.92 -7.57 -5.82
C GLY A 467 -14.98 -6.77 -7.11
N LEU A 468 -13.95 -6.88 -7.96
CA LEU A 468 -13.94 -6.18 -9.23
C LEU A 468 -15.04 -6.67 -10.20
N TYR A 469 -15.30 -7.97 -10.24
CA TYR A 469 -16.44 -8.53 -10.97
C TYR A 469 -17.77 -7.92 -10.50
N THR A 470 -17.97 -7.86 -9.18
CA THR A 470 -19.19 -7.28 -8.58
C THR A 470 -19.34 -5.80 -8.94
N LEU A 471 -18.26 -5.02 -8.83
CA LEU A 471 -18.29 -3.59 -9.18
C LEU A 471 -18.58 -3.35 -10.67
N LEU A 472 -17.99 -4.15 -11.56
CA LEU A 472 -18.16 -3.97 -13.01
C LEU A 472 -19.53 -4.46 -13.52
N THR A 473 -20.16 -5.41 -12.82
CA THR A 473 -21.48 -5.96 -13.19
C THR A 473 -22.65 -5.28 -12.48
N CYS A 474 -22.39 -4.40 -11.51
CA CYS A 474 -23.44 -3.68 -10.79
C CYS A 474 -24.20 -2.72 -11.72
N GLU A 475 -25.47 -3.04 -11.99
CA GLU A 475 -26.40 -2.14 -12.68
C GLU A 475 -26.63 -0.90 -11.82
N GLY A 476 -26.45 0.30 -12.39
CA GLY A 476 -26.48 1.56 -11.64
C GLY A 476 -25.21 1.89 -10.84
N GLY A 477 -24.16 1.07 -10.94
CA GLY A 477 -22.86 1.38 -10.34
C GLY A 477 -22.18 2.58 -11.01
N SER A 478 -21.34 3.28 -10.23
CA SER A 478 -20.62 4.48 -10.66
C SER A 478 -19.89 4.32 -11.98
N SER A 479 -20.05 5.30 -12.88
CA SER A 479 -19.28 5.41 -14.12
C SER A 479 -17.77 5.39 -13.85
N ARG A 480 -17.35 5.88 -12.68
CA ARG A 480 -15.95 5.98 -12.27
C ARG A 480 -15.27 4.63 -12.12
N VAL A 481 -16.01 3.58 -11.74
CA VAL A 481 -15.47 2.20 -11.70
C VAL A 481 -14.87 1.82 -13.05
N ARG A 482 -15.48 2.26 -14.16
CA ARG A 482 -15.05 1.93 -15.53
C ARG A 482 -13.88 2.79 -16.01
N LEU A 483 -13.59 3.88 -15.31
CA LEU A 483 -12.50 4.82 -15.60
C LEU A 483 -11.25 4.60 -14.72
N THR A 484 -11.32 3.66 -13.78
CA THR A 484 -10.31 3.46 -12.75
C THR A 484 -9.17 2.55 -13.23
N PRO A 485 -7.89 2.86 -12.92
CA PRO A 485 -6.74 2.00 -13.26
C PRO A 485 -6.69 0.77 -12.33
N TRP A 486 -7.47 -0.26 -12.67
CA TRP A 486 -7.49 -1.54 -11.97
C TRP A 486 -6.20 -2.34 -12.18
N ASN A 487 -5.86 -3.18 -11.20
CA ASN A 487 -4.86 -4.22 -11.45
C ASN A 487 -5.28 -5.12 -12.63
N PRO A 488 -4.49 -5.19 -13.72
CA PRO A 488 -4.95 -5.86 -14.94
C PRO A 488 -5.08 -7.38 -14.81
N ARG A 489 -4.41 -8.01 -13.84
CA ARG A 489 -4.59 -9.44 -13.58
C ARG A 489 -5.96 -9.71 -12.96
N HIS A 490 -6.38 -8.88 -12.00
CA HIS A 490 -7.71 -8.98 -11.40
C HIS A 490 -8.78 -8.62 -12.42
N LEU A 491 -8.57 -7.56 -13.21
CA LEU A 491 -9.49 -7.14 -14.27
C LEU A 491 -9.70 -8.22 -15.33
N ARG A 492 -8.63 -8.77 -15.92
CA ARG A 492 -8.75 -9.86 -16.91
C ARG A 492 -9.48 -11.07 -16.36
N ARG A 493 -9.21 -11.42 -15.09
CA ARG A 493 -9.90 -12.54 -14.46
C ARG A 493 -11.38 -12.22 -14.20
N ALA A 494 -11.71 -11.00 -13.79
CA ALA A 494 -13.08 -10.56 -13.55
C ALA A 494 -13.89 -10.54 -14.86
N LEU A 495 -13.35 -9.97 -15.93
CA LEU A 495 -13.99 -9.95 -17.26
C LEU A 495 -14.24 -11.36 -17.80
N ARG A 496 -13.32 -12.30 -17.57
CA ARG A 496 -13.51 -13.72 -17.97
C ARG A 496 -14.61 -14.45 -17.21
N LEU A 497 -15.06 -13.92 -16.08
CA LEU A 497 -16.16 -14.49 -15.29
C LEU A 497 -17.52 -13.93 -15.73
N MET A 498 -17.54 -12.88 -16.55
CA MET A 498 -18.77 -12.28 -17.05
C MET A 498 -19.41 -13.13 -18.15
N SER A 499 -20.75 -13.14 -18.19
CA SER A 499 -21.50 -13.66 -19.33
C SER A 499 -21.32 -12.75 -20.56
N SER A 500 -21.68 -13.24 -21.74
CA SER A 500 -21.64 -12.43 -22.97
C SER A 500 -22.48 -11.15 -22.86
N GLU A 501 -23.65 -11.24 -22.23
CA GLU A 501 -24.53 -10.09 -21.97
C GLU A 501 -23.88 -9.09 -21.00
N GLN A 502 -23.27 -9.58 -19.92
CA GLN A 502 -22.55 -8.74 -18.97
C GLN A 502 -21.34 -8.05 -19.60
N LEU A 503 -20.61 -8.72 -20.50
CA LEU A 503 -19.50 -8.13 -21.25
C LEU A 503 -19.98 -7.05 -22.23
N ALA A 504 -21.07 -7.30 -22.96
CA ALA A 504 -21.67 -6.32 -23.85
C ALA A 504 -22.14 -5.08 -23.07
N HIS A 505 -22.82 -5.29 -21.95
CA HIS A 505 -23.26 -4.20 -21.06
C HIS A 505 -22.08 -3.42 -20.47
N ALA A 506 -21.03 -4.10 -20.00
CA ALA A 506 -19.83 -3.45 -19.49
C ALA A 506 -19.11 -2.62 -20.58
N PHE A 507 -19.05 -3.12 -21.81
CA PHE A 507 -18.49 -2.39 -22.95
C PHE A 507 -19.31 -1.16 -23.31
N HIS A 508 -20.63 -1.32 -23.39
CA HIS A 508 -21.56 -0.23 -23.63
C HIS A 508 -21.40 0.88 -22.58
N ALA A 509 -21.40 0.51 -21.30
CA ALA A 509 -21.25 1.47 -20.23
C ALA A 509 -19.86 2.16 -20.23
N VAL A 510 -18.78 1.47 -20.66
CA VAL A 510 -17.49 2.14 -20.91
C VAL A 510 -17.64 3.15 -22.04
N ALA A 511 -18.22 2.78 -23.18
CA ALA A 511 -18.42 3.68 -24.30
C ALA A 511 -19.29 4.90 -23.93
N GLU A 512 -20.37 4.71 -23.16
CA GLU A 512 -21.18 5.81 -22.61
C GLU A 512 -20.36 6.75 -21.73
N CYS A 513 -19.51 6.21 -20.85
CA CYS A 513 -18.60 7.03 -20.04
C CYS A 513 -17.66 7.85 -20.94
N LEU A 514 -17.10 7.23 -21.99
CA LEU A 514 -16.25 7.93 -22.96
C LEU A 514 -17.00 9.02 -23.73
N ARG A 515 -18.24 8.77 -24.17
CA ARG A 515 -19.09 9.80 -24.80
C ARG A 515 -19.35 10.97 -23.84
N ALA A 516 -19.69 10.68 -22.59
CA ALA A 516 -19.91 11.71 -21.58
C ALA A 516 -18.64 12.57 -21.36
N THR A 517 -17.45 11.95 -21.36
CA THR A 517 -16.19 12.70 -21.26
C THR A 517 -15.90 13.61 -22.46
N SER A 518 -16.48 13.33 -23.64
CA SER A 518 -16.35 14.21 -24.82
C SER A 518 -17.25 15.45 -24.78
N LEU A 519 -18.32 15.42 -23.98
CA LEU A 519 -19.32 16.50 -23.88
C LEU A 519 -18.99 17.51 -22.77
N ALA A 520 -18.26 17.09 -21.74
CA ALA A 520 -17.84 17.94 -20.63
C ALA A 520 -16.55 18.71 -21.00
N GLY A 521 -16.71 19.93 -21.50
CA GLY A 521 -15.67 20.71 -22.20
C GLY A 521 -14.41 21.13 -21.43
N GLU A 522 -14.16 20.70 -20.18
CA GLU A 522 -13.03 21.19 -19.39
C GLU A 522 -12.53 20.12 -18.41
N THR A 523 -11.39 19.46 -18.68
CA THR A 523 -10.31 19.03 -17.74
C THR A 523 -9.52 17.80 -18.26
N ALA A 524 -8.19 17.88 -18.30
CA ALA A 524 -7.30 16.77 -18.70
C ALA A 524 -7.39 15.52 -17.82
N VAL A 525 -7.87 15.68 -16.58
CA VAL A 525 -8.04 14.58 -15.62
C VAL A 525 -9.03 13.55 -16.15
N TYR A 526 -10.13 13.98 -16.79
CA TYR A 526 -11.09 13.04 -17.40
C TYR A 526 -10.53 12.32 -18.63
N TYR A 527 -9.62 12.93 -19.38
CA TYR A 527 -8.99 12.29 -20.53
C TYR A 527 -8.03 11.16 -20.10
N LYS A 528 -7.24 11.36 -19.03
CA LYS A 528 -6.43 10.30 -18.40
C LYS A 528 -7.28 9.12 -17.95
N ASP A 529 -8.41 9.41 -17.35
CA ASP A 529 -9.38 8.41 -16.89
C ASP A 529 -10.04 7.69 -18.10
N ALA A 530 -10.37 8.43 -19.16
CA ALA A 530 -10.94 7.91 -20.41
C ALA A 530 -9.99 6.98 -21.17
N SER A 531 -8.74 7.36 -21.42
CA SER A 531 -7.82 6.46 -22.11
C SER A 531 -7.37 5.30 -21.20
N THR A 532 -7.38 5.45 -19.87
CA THR A 532 -7.28 4.31 -18.94
C THR A 532 -8.42 3.33 -19.17
N ALA A 533 -9.66 3.79 -19.28
CA ALA A 533 -10.83 2.95 -19.55
C ALA A 533 -10.74 2.23 -20.90
N ALA A 534 -10.35 2.96 -21.95
CA ALA A 534 -10.24 2.41 -23.29
C ALA A 534 -9.14 1.34 -23.37
N LEU A 535 -7.94 1.64 -22.87
CA LEU A 535 -6.79 0.73 -22.94
C LEU A 535 -6.88 -0.39 -21.89
N GLY A 536 -7.40 -0.07 -20.72
CA GLY A 536 -7.51 -0.95 -19.56
C GLY A 536 -8.68 -1.91 -19.66
N ILE A 537 -9.88 -1.46 -20.02
CA ILE A 537 -11.10 -2.27 -20.01
C ILE A 537 -11.57 -2.60 -21.43
N ALA A 538 -11.80 -1.59 -22.29
CA ALA A 538 -12.43 -1.80 -23.59
C ALA A 538 -11.62 -2.74 -24.50
N LEU A 539 -10.30 -2.53 -24.63
CA LEU A 539 -9.43 -3.42 -25.41
C LEU A 539 -9.41 -4.87 -24.89
N HIS A 540 -9.52 -5.06 -23.56
CA HIS A 540 -9.60 -6.41 -23.00
C HIS A 540 -10.94 -7.06 -23.30
N ILE A 541 -12.04 -6.32 -23.25
CA ILE A 541 -13.35 -6.84 -23.63
C ILE A 541 -13.34 -7.24 -25.10
N ILE A 542 -12.92 -6.36 -26.01
CA ILE A 542 -12.74 -6.67 -27.45
C ILE A 542 -11.93 -7.96 -27.64
N THR A 543 -10.79 -8.07 -26.97
CA THR A 543 -9.92 -9.26 -27.10
C THR A 543 -10.63 -10.53 -26.63
N LEU A 544 -11.42 -10.46 -25.56
CA LEU A 544 -12.21 -11.59 -25.06
C LEU A 544 -13.38 -11.90 -26.00
N SER A 545 -14.09 -10.89 -26.50
CA SER A 545 -15.18 -11.01 -27.46
C SER A 545 -14.74 -11.77 -28.71
N ASN A 546 -13.52 -11.52 -29.21
CA ASN A 546 -12.96 -12.26 -30.35
C ASN A 546 -12.66 -13.73 -30.05
N GLN A 547 -12.43 -14.08 -28.78
CA GLN A 547 -12.12 -15.44 -28.36
C GLN A 547 -13.39 -16.26 -28.11
N ILE A 548 -14.47 -15.62 -27.66
CA ILE A 548 -15.71 -16.30 -27.21
C ILE A 548 -16.94 -15.97 -28.07
N GLY A 549 -16.83 -15.05 -29.03
CA GLY A 549 -17.91 -14.66 -29.94
C GLY A 549 -18.96 -13.72 -29.33
N VAL A 550 -18.58 -12.76 -28.48
CA VAL A 550 -19.53 -11.75 -27.95
C VAL A 550 -19.82 -10.69 -28.99
N ALA A 551 -21.10 -10.44 -29.28
CA ALA A 551 -21.53 -9.30 -30.06
C ALA A 551 -21.59 -8.03 -29.19
N VAL A 552 -20.83 -7.00 -29.58
CA VAL A 552 -20.87 -5.65 -29.00
C VAL A 552 -21.59 -4.70 -29.96
N ASP A 553 -22.12 -3.58 -29.49
CA ASP A 553 -22.79 -2.61 -30.36
C ASP A 553 -21.75 -1.89 -31.26
N PRO A 554 -21.95 -1.83 -32.60
CA PRO A 554 -21.06 -1.12 -33.51
C PRO A 554 -20.81 0.35 -33.14
N SER A 555 -21.83 1.04 -32.63
CA SER A 555 -21.73 2.44 -32.21
C SER A 555 -20.84 2.66 -30.98
N ASP A 556 -20.78 1.66 -30.09
CA ASP A 556 -19.88 1.65 -28.94
C ASP A 556 -18.42 1.43 -29.38
N VAL A 557 -18.22 0.53 -30.36
CA VAL A 557 -16.90 0.24 -30.93
C VAL A 557 -16.33 1.48 -31.63
N GLU A 558 -17.16 2.17 -32.42
CA GLU A 558 -16.80 3.42 -33.08
C GLU A 558 -16.37 4.50 -32.10
N THR A 559 -17.06 4.61 -30.95
CA THR A 559 -16.73 5.56 -29.89
C THR A 559 -15.33 5.31 -29.33
N VAL A 560 -15.02 4.05 -28.99
CA VAL A 560 -13.70 3.66 -28.47
C VAL A 560 -12.62 3.88 -29.53
N ALA A 561 -12.87 3.50 -30.77
CA ALA A 561 -11.93 3.68 -31.88
C ALA A 561 -11.66 5.16 -32.17
N ALA A 562 -12.68 6.02 -32.10
CA ALA A 562 -12.52 7.46 -32.28
C ALA A 562 -11.61 8.07 -31.21
N LEU A 563 -11.73 7.65 -29.94
CA LEU A 563 -10.83 8.10 -28.88
C LEU A 563 -9.38 7.67 -29.14
N LEU A 564 -9.15 6.40 -29.51
CA LEU A 564 -7.80 5.90 -29.82
C LEU A 564 -7.17 6.64 -31.01
N ARG A 565 -7.96 6.95 -32.05
CA ARG A 565 -7.53 7.77 -33.19
C ARG A 565 -7.24 9.21 -32.79
N ALA A 566 -8.06 9.81 -31.94
CA ALA A 566 -7.84 11.15 -31.41
C ALA A 566 -6.53 11.21 -30.61
N SER A 567 -6.29 10.23 -29.74
CA SER A 567 -5.04 10.09 -29.00
C SER A 567 -3.83 10.00 -29.92
N ARG A 568 -3.93 9.23 -31.00
CA ARG A 568 -2.90 9.12 -32.03
C ARG A 568 -2.66 10.42 -32.78
N ALA A 569 -3.72 11.08 -33.25
CA ALA A 569 -3.63 12.32 -34.03
C ALA A 569 -3.02 13.47 -33.22
N ALA A 570 -3.22 13.45 -31.90
CA ALA A 570 -2.67 14.44 -30.99
C ALA A 570 -1.22 14.13 -30.54
N GLY A 571 -0.53 13.18 -31.18
CA GLY A 571 0.88 12.87 -30.90
C GLY A 571 1.13 12.23 -29.53
N HIS A 572 0.07 11.77 -28.87
CA HIS A 572 0.16 11.24 -27.51
C HIS A 572 0.93 9.92 -27.49
N GLU A 573 1.73 9.68 -26.44
CA GLU A 573 2.43 8.41 -26.18
C GLU A 573 1.52 7.15 -26.16
N VAL A 574 0.19 7.31 -26.26
CA VAL A 574 -0.74 6.23 -26.67
C VAL A 574 -0.31 5.56 -27.98
N THR A 575 0.62 6.14 -28.75
CA THR A 575 1.23 5.54 -29.95
C THR A 575 2.57 4.84 -29.71
N ARG A 576 3.24 5.04 -28.55
CA ARG A 576 4.36 4.19 -28.11
C ARG A 576 3.89 2.84 -27.54
N TYR A 577 2.56 2.62 -27.49
CA TYR A 577 1.85 1.37 -27.14
C TYR A 577 2.02 0.22 -28.15
N THR A 578 2.96 0.34 -29.08
CA THR A 578 3.50 -0.80 -29.82
C THR A 578 3.93 -1.91 -28.86
N GLY A 579 4.38 -1.67 -27.63
CA GLY A 579 4.75 -2.76 -26.70
C GLY A 579 3.63 -3.78 -26.38
N ARG A 580 2.38 -3.34 -26.24
CA ARG A 580 1.23 -4.24 -25.95
C ARG A 580 0.68 -4.89 -27.22
N MET A 581 0.78 -4.20 -28.35
CA MET A 581 0.48 -4.75 -29.67
C MET A 581 1.54 -5.76 -30.12
N GLU A 582 2.82 -5.44 -29.93
CA GLU A 582 3.99 -6.31 -30.09
C GLU A 582 3.86 -7.55 -29.22
N LEU A 583 3.42 -7.43 -27.97
CA LEU A 583 3.14 -8.58 -27.10
C LEU A 583 1.90 -9.38 -27.49
N LEU A 584 0.85 -8.75 -28.02
CA LEU A 584 -0.32 -9.44 -28.58
C LEU A 584 0.06 -10.20 -29.86
N LEU A 585 0.89 -9.59 -30.70
CA LEU A 585 1.50 -10.22 -31.86
C LEU A 585 2.47 -11.31 -31.42
N GLU A 586 3.28 -11.09 -30.39
CA GLU A 586 4.21 -12.05 -29.82
C GLU A 586 3.44 -13.23 -29.22
N ALA A 587 2.33 -13.00 -28.52
CA ALA A 587 1.45 -14.05 -28.02
C ALA A 587 0.73 -14.79 -29.15
N CYS A 588 0.32 -14.09 -30.22
CA CYS A 588 -0.26 -14.70 -31.42
C CYS A 588 0.78 -15.51 -32.21
N LEU A 589 2.02 -15.04 -32.28
CA LEU A 589 3.17 -15.71 -32.89
C LEU A 589 3.63 -16.89 -32.04
N GLN A 590 3.64 -16.76 -30.70
CA GLN A 590 3.88 -17.83 -29.73
C GLN A 590 2.78 -18.90 -29.81
N ARG A 591 1.51 -18.51 -29.91
CA ARG A 591 0.40 -19.45 -30.11
C ARG A 591 0.50 -20.16 -31.44
N ARG A 592 0.79 -19.44 -32.55
CA ARG A 592 1.00 -20.04 -33.87
C ARG A 592 2.23 -20.95 -33.92
N SER A 593 3.32 -20.58 -33.26
CA SER A 593 4.54 -21.41 -33.20
C SER A 593 4.36 -22.61 -32.28
N MET A 594 3.62 -22.48 -31.18
CA MET A 594 3.22 -23.57 -30.30
C MET A 594 2.22 -24.51 -30.99
N GLN A 595 1.30 -23.99 -31.82
CA GLN A 595 0.46 -24.80 -32.71
C GLN A 595 1.31 -25.56 -33.74
N ARG A 596 2.26 -24.90 -34.41
CA ARG A 596 3.19 -25.55 -35.34
C ARG A 596 4.08 -26.58 -34.65
N LEU A 597 4.49 -26.34 -33.41
CA LEU A 597 5.23 -27.28 -32.58
C LEU A 597 4.36 -28.47 -32.23
N LEU A 598 3.11 -28.27 -31.80
CA LEU A 598 2.14 -29.34 -31.54
C LEU A 598 1.83 -30.15 -32.80
N GLU A 599 1.64 -29.49 -33.94
CA GLU A 599 1.45 -30.12 -35.26
C GLU A 599 2.69 -30.92 -35.68
N ARG A 600 3.90 -30.36 -35.50
CA ARG A 600 5.16 -31.10 -35.72
C ARG A 600 5.34 -32.25 -34.74
N HIS A 601 4.95 -32.09 -33.48
CA HIS A 601 5.03 -33.12 -32.46
C HIS A 601 4.08 -34.28 -32.76
N MET A 602 2.90 -33.98 -33.31
CA MET A 602 1.97 -34.97 -33.86
C MET A 602 2.49 -35.64 -35.14
N GLN A 603 3.35 -34.98 -35.93
CA GLN A 603 3.92 -35.52 -37.16
C GLN A 603 5.26 -36.26 -36.98
N THR A 604 6.05 -35.96 -35.94
CA THR A 604 7.45 -36.45 -35.80
C THR A 604 7.74 -37.21 -34.51
N GLY A 605 6.79 -37.33 -33.58
CA GLY A 605 6.84 -38.32 -32.49
C GLY A 605 7.80 -38.04 -31.34
N ALA A 606 8.83 -37.19 -31.46
CA ALA A 606 9.64 -36.72 -30.33
C ALA A 606 10.56 -35.54 -30.72
N VAL A 607 10.49 -34.44 -29.98
CA VAL A 607 11.55 -33.41 -29.96
C VAL A 607 12.07 -33.33 -28.53
N ALA A 608 13.39 -33.41 -28.35
CA ALA A 608 14.04 -33.47 -27.04
C ALA A 608 13.95 -32.13 -26.28
N ASP A 609 13.65 -32.21 -24.99
CA ASP A 609 13.42 -31.08 -24.06
C ASP A 609 14.57 -30.05 -24.04
N GLU A 610 15.79 -30.46 -24.38
CA GLU A 610 16.98 -29.58 -24.40
C GLU A 610 16.95 -28.53 -25.52
N GLN A 611 16.37 -28.83 -26.69
CA GLN A 611 16.19 -27.84 -27.75
C GLN A 611 15.12 -26.80 -27.39
N LEU A 612 14.13 -27.18 -26.57
CA LEU A 612 13.08 -26.28 -26.10
C LEU A 612 13.64 -25.29 -25.05
N ALA A 613 14.54 -25.77 -24.19
CA ALA A 613 15.21 -24.96 -23.18
C ALA A 613 16.25 -23.99 -23.79
N SER A 614 17.03 -24.42 -24.79
CA SER A 614 17.93 -23.54 -25.56
C SER A 614 17.14 -22.46 -26.31
N LEU A 615 16.04 -22.80 -26.96
CA LEU A 615 15.19 -21.82 -27.64
C LEU A 615 14.52 -20.82 -26.69
N GLN A 616 14.28 -21.19 -25.43
CA GLN A 616 13.78 -20.26 -24.40
C GLN A 616 14.88 -19.35 -23.82
N GLY A 617 16.11 -19.84 -23.72
CA GLY A 617 17.26 -19.08 -23.23
C GLY A 617 17.87 -18.12 -24.26
N ASP A 618 17.97 -18.56 -25.51
CA ASP A 618 18.66 -17.82 -26.59
C ASP A 618 17.80 -16.73 -27.25
N PHE A 619 16.48 -16.72 -27.01
CA PHE A 619 15.59 -15.75 -27.65
C PHE A 619 15.66 -14.33 -27.05
N PHE A 620 16.15 -14.17 -25.81
CA PHE A 620 16.02 -12.88 -25.09
C PHE A 620 17.26 -12.33 -24.39
N GLY A 621 18.34 -13.10 -24.14
CA GLY A 621 19.60 -12.56 -23.60
C GLY A 621 19.50 -11.72 -22.31
N ILE A 622 18.40 -11.84 -21.55
CA ILE A 622 18.08 -11.01 -20.38
C ILE A 622 17.72 -11.94 -19.21
N PRO A 623 18.29 -11.72 -17.99
CA PRO A 623 17.95 -12.47 -16.79
C PRO A 623 16.45 -12.50 -16.49
N ALA A 624 15.94 -13.61 -15.95
CA ALA A 624 14.51 -13.84 -15.71
C ALA A 624 13.83 -12.75 -14.84
N ASP A 625 14.57 -12.14 -13.91
CA ASP A 625 14.05 -11.08 -13.05
C ASP A 625 13.82 -9.77 -13.83
N LEU A 626 14.74 -9.43 -14.74
CA LEU A 626 14.59 -8.33 -15.70
C LEU A 626 13.55 -8.63 -16.78
N GLN A 627 13.29 -9.90 -17.10
CA GLN A 627 12.16 -10.29 -17.94
C GLN A 627 10.83 -10.08 -17.23
N VAL A 628 10.74 -10.32 -15.91
CA VAL A 628 9.51 -10.04 -15.15
C VAL A 628 9.25 -8.54 -15.06
N GLU A 629 10.29 -7.74 -14.80
CA GLU A 629 10.19 -6.27 -14.81
C GLU A 629 9.89 -5.72 -16.19
N ARG A 630 10.61 -6.17 -17.24
CA ARG A 630 10.29 -5.84 -18.63
C ARG A 630 8.89 -6.29 -19.00
N THR A 631 8.47 -7.50 -18.65
CA THR A 631 7.11 -8.02 -18.89
C THR A 631 6.06 -7.22 -18.11
N LEU A 632 6.38 -6.66 -16.95
CA LEU A 632 5.49 -5.73 -16.25
C LEU A 632 5.44 -4.39 -17.00
N LEU A 633 6.59 -3.82 -17.35
CA LEU A 633 6.72 -2.56 -18.10
C LEU A 633 6.12 -2.65 -19.51
N THR A 634 6.20 -3.79 -20.18
CA THR A 634 5.70 -4.03 -21.54
C THR A 634 4.27 -4.58 -21.55
N ARG A 635 3.84 -5.39 -20.57
CA ARG A 635 2.41 -5.77 -20.44
C ARG A 635 1.54 -4.65 -19.89
N PHE A 636 2.11 -3.69 -19.19
CA PHE A 636 1.39 -2.63 -18.47
C PHE A 636 1.88 -1.24 -18.90
N VAL A 637 1.64 -0.93 -20.17
CA VAL A 637 1.87 0.40 -20.79
C VAL A 637 0.93 1.50 -20.23
N ALA A 638 0.11 1.20 -19.21
CA ALA A 638 -0.63 2.25 -18.50
C ALA A 638 0.31 3.14 -17.65
N ASP A 639 1.53 2.65 -17.36
CA ASP A 639 2.34 3.12 -16.25
C ASP A 639 3.34 4.22 -16.64
N SER A 640 3.93 4.20 -17.85
CA SER A 640 4.68 5.36 -18.38
C SER A 640 3.73 6.52 -18.70
N TRP A 641 2.53 6.17 -19.20
CA TRP A 641 1.53 7.11 -19.66
C TRP A 641 1.00 8.02 -18.53
N ALA A 642 0.68 7.47 -17.36
CA ALA A 642 0.20 8.25 -16.22
C ALA A 642 1.26 9.21 -15.62
N GLN A 643 2.54 8.91 -15.83
CA GLN A 643 3.69 9.67 -15.35
C GLN A 643 4.11 10.76 -16.36
N SER A 644 4.15 10.44 -17.66
CA SER A 644 4.24 11.44 -18.74
C SER A 644 3.07 12.42 -18.68
N LEU A 645 1.86 11.94 -18.34
CA LEU A 645 0.67 12.78 -18.14
C LEU A 645 0.82 13.85 -17.06
N ASP A 646 1.47 13.52 -15.94
CA ASP A 646 1.72 14.48 -14.86
C ASP A 646 2.90 15.42 -15.20
N ALA A 647 3.93 14.93 -15.90
CA ALA A 647 5.12 15.70 -16.28
C ALA A 647 4.84 16.73 -17.39
N GLU A 648 4.01 16.36 -18.37
CA GLU A 648 3.65 17.19 -19.51
C GLU A 648 2.20 17.68 -19.38
N ALA A 649 1.69 17.85 -18.15
CA ALA A 649 0.27 18.11 -17.86
C ALA A 649 -0.34 19.28 -18.63
N GLU A 650 0.46 20.26 -19.05
CA GLU A 650 0.03 21.38 -19.91
C GLU A 650 -0.12 20.95 -21.38
N GLU A 651 0.82 20.17 -21.91
CA GLU A 651 0.75 19.60 -23.26
C GLU A 651 -0.38 18.59 -23.35
N HIS A 652 -0.54 17.73 -22.35
CA HIS A 652 -1.67 16.82 -22.23
C HIS A 652 -3.01 17.55 -22.08
N ARG A 653 -3.05 18.71 -21.42
CA ARG A 653 -4.23 19.58 -21.42
C ARG A 653 -4.60 20.09 -22.81
N ARG A 654 -3.61 20.51 -23.60
CA ARG A 654 -3.85 20.94 -24.99
C ARG A 654 -4.26 19.77 -25.89
N THR A 655 -3.59 18.64 -25.74
CA THR A 655 -3.85 17.39 -26.46
C THR A 655 -5.23 16.83 -26.13
N ALA A 656 -5.63 16.84 -24.85
CA ALA A 656 -6.98 16.47 -24.41
C ALA A 656 -8.05 17.42 -24.95
N ALA A 657 -7.79 18.74 -24.97
CA ALA A 657 -8.70 19.72 -25.58
C ALA A 657 -8.86 19.48 -27.09
N SER A 658 -7.76 19.16 -27.78
CA SER A 658 -7.77 18.80 -29.21
C SER A 658 -8.53 17.49 -29.46
N ALA A 659 -8.31 16.47 -28.63
CA ALA A 659 -9.00 15.18 -28.71
C ALA A 659 -10.50 15.31 -28.41
N ALA A 660 -10.88 16.12 -27.40
CA ALA A 660 -12.26 16.42 -27.09
C ALA A 660 -12.94 17.16 -28.26
N ALA A 661 -12.27 18.15 -28.86
CA ALA A 661 -12.77 18.84 -30.05
C ALA A 661 -12.96 17.88 -31.24
N TYR A 662 -12.03 16.94 -31.45
CA TYR A 662 -12.16 15.90 -32.47
C TYR A 662 -13.33 14.94 -32.18
N LEU A 663 -13.47 14.47 -30.94
CA LEU A 663 -14.58 13.60 -30.53
C LEU A 663 -15.95 14.28 -30.71
N GLN A 664 -16.05 15.59 -30.42
CA GLN A 664 -17.26 16.37 -30.68
C GLN A 664 -17.57 16.50 -32.18
N GLN A 665 -16.54 16.69 -33.02
CA GLN A 665 -16.69 16.69 -34.48
C GLN A 665 -17.16 15.34 -35.01
N VAL A 666 -16.63 14.23 -34.50
CA VAL A 666 -17.02 12.88 -34.92
C VAL A 666 -18.39 12.48 -34.38
N ALA A 667 -18.76 12.89 -33.15
CA ALA A 667 -20.10 12.67 -32.61
C ALA A 667 -21.18 13.30 -33.50
N SER A 668 -20.91 14.47 -34.09
CA SER A 668 -21.82 15.12 -35.06
C SER A 668 -21.92 14.40 -36.41
N LEU A 669 -21.01 13.46 -36.70
CA LEU A 669 -20.96 12.69 -37.95
C LEU A 669 -21.59 11.28 -37.83
N THR A 670 -22.06 10.88 -36.64
CA THR A 670 -22.62 9.53 -36.39
C THR A 670 -24.02 9.26 -36.96
N ALA A 671 -24.57 10.15 -37.80
CA ALA A 671 -25.85 9.91 -38.50
C ALA A 671 -25.70 9.25 -39.88
N ALA A 672 -24.49 9.01 -40.37
CA ALA A 672 -24.28 8.37 -41.67
C ALA A 672 -23.19 7.29 -41.58
N PRO A 673 -23.36 6.14 -42.28
CA PRO A 673 -22.28 5.18 -42.46
C PRO A 673 -21.25 5.83 -43.37
N VAL A 674 -20.27 6.51 -42.78
CA VAL A 674 -19.14 7.07 -43.53
C VAL A 674 -18.17 5.92 -43.77
N LEU A 675 -18.34 5.24 -44.90
CA LEU A 675 -17.24 4.55 -45.58
C LEU A 675 -16.22 5.61 -45.97
N CYS A 676 -15.38 5.99 -45.00
CA CYS A 676 -14.28 6.90 -45.24
C CYS A 676 -13.27 6.17 -46.13
N SER A 677 -12.89 6.81 -47.24
CA SER A 677 -11.96 6.36 -48.28
C SER A 677 -10.55 6.06 -47.75
N TRP A 678 -10.41 5.01 -46.93
CA TRP A 678 -9.20 4.63 -46.22
C TRP A 678 -8.11 4.10 -47.16
N GLU A 679 -8.49 3.49 -48.30
CA GLU A 679 -7.54 2.95 -49.29
C GLU A 679 -6.66 4.02 -49.97
N GLU A 680 -7.14 5.25 -50.09
CA GLU A 680 -6.42 6.31 -50.80
C GLU A 680 -5.60 7.21 -49.87
N LYS A 681 -6.03 7.43 -48.62
CA LYS A 681 -5.31 8.29 -47.66
C LYS A 681 -4.39 7.52 -46.71
N GLY A 682 -4.55 6.21 -46.56
CA GLY A 682 -3.70 5.35 -45.72
C GLY A 682 -2.29 5.06 -46.29
N LYS A 683 -1.94 5.60 -47.47
CA LYS A 683 -0.66 5.34 -48.14
C LYS A 683 0.49 6.27 -47.75
N ARG A 684 0.31 7.22 -46.82
CA ARG A 684 1.43 7.98 -46.24
C ARG A 684 1.73 7.48 -44.83
N PRO A 685 2.95 6.98 -44.55
CA PRO A 685 3.24 6.25 -43.33
C PRO A 685 3.53 7.21 -42.18
N CYS A 686 2.75 7.11 -41.11
CA CYS A 686 3.32 7.10 -39.76
C CYS A 686 3.34 5.62 -39.35
N ALA A 687 4.55 5.12 -39.12
CA ALA A 687 4.94 3.72 -39.19
C ALA A 687 4.44 2.85 -38.02
N ASP A 688 3.12 2.69 -37.89
CA ASP A 688 2.57 1.61 -37.09
C ASP A 688 1.51 0.83 -37.89
N ARG A 689 2.02 -0.15 -38.65
CA ARG A 689 1.22 -1.07 -39.46
C ARG A 689 0.30 -1.94 -38.61
N LEU A 690 0.67 -2.20 -37.36
CA LEU A 690 -0.01 -3.15 -36.48
C LEU A 690 -1.29 -2.56 -35.91
N LEU A 691 -1.26 -1.29 -35.51
CA LEU A 691 -2.46 -0.55 -35.09
C LEU A 691 -3.48 -0.44 -36.23
N ASN A 692 -3.02 -0.18 -37.45
CA ASN A 692 -3.88 -0.12 -38.63
C ASN A 692 -4.53 -1.48 -38.94
N GLU A 693 -3.79 -2.60 -38.79
CA GLU A 693 -4.34 -3.95 -38.94
C GLU A 693 -5.31 -4.30 -37.80
N PHE A 694 -5.08 -3.85 -36.57
CA PHE A 694 -6.01 -4.05 -35.45
C PHE A 694 -7.29 -3.22 -35.60
N GLU A 695 -7.18 -1.94 -35.97
CA GLU A 695 -8.34 -1.08 -36.26
C GLU A 695 -9.20 -1.64 -37.41
N SER A 696 -8.59 -2.19 -38.46
CA SER A 696 -9.35 -2.86 -39.52
C SER A 696 -10.00 -4.15 -39.03
N THR A 697 -9.35 -4.89 -38.13
CA THR A 697 -9.93 -6.10 -37.52
C THR A 697 -11.12 -5.76 -36.61
N LEU A 698 -11.10 -4.61 -35.92
CA LEU A 698 -12.24 -4.12 -35.12
C LEU A 698 -13.49 -3.86 -35.98
N VAL A 699 -13.29 -3.33 -37.18
CA VAL A 699 -14.37 -3.02 -38.12
C VAL A 699 -14.91 -4.29 -38.81
N HIS A 700 -14.07 -5.30 -39.02
CA HIS A 700 -14.46 -6.57 -39.66
C HIS A 700 -15.14 -7.59 -38.74
N LEU A 701 -15.27 -7.33 -37.43
CA LEU A 701 -16.01 -8.20 -36.50
C LEU A 701 -17.55 -8.12 -36.64
N HIS A 702 -18.05 -7.26 -37.52
CA HIS A 702 -19.48 -7.01 -37.76
C HIS A 702 -19.98 -7.44 -39.14
N GLN A 703 -19.29 -8.37 -39.80
CA GLN A 703 -19.80 -9.12 -40.95
C GLN A 703 -19.87 -10.60 -40.60
#